data_AF-A0A430Q1I5-F1
#
_entry.id   AF-A0A430Q1I5-F1
#
_cell.length_a   1.000
_cell.length_b   1.000
_cell.length_c   1.000
_cell.angle_alpha   90.00
_cell.angle_beta   90.00
_cell.angle_gamma   90.00
#
_symmetry.space_group_name_H-M   'P 1'
#
loop_
_entity.id
_entity.type
_entity.pdbx_description
1 polymer ?
#
loop_
_entity_poly.entity_id
_entity_poly.type
_entity_poly.pdbx_seq_one_letter_code
_entity_poly.pdbx_strand_id
1 'polypeptide(L)'
;TFVATADKFSGLIHRVLHILLDESPQILTVNPLLTEINTKSKDDDNDEKDKHQTSDESSNPVQQKKCILEHIVLIIFLSHCFTNLAEVGVLRRSLRELYSLAIWQDHLQPTRLSLELKSHPRYARLLKKLQKYRDTKVSPTERDNMPIEPLLIHYLERFILLLIDLESMLLTRRILNVVLDDRHIVVYCQKSALIKRPDGKLFSELVDLLAFYAHFHIDESTGEPLDEAEMDKRHCAKLSNLQLKTFALHKDKLLPFSVSHPAGIETAQLLRKHLSVLDRDQLYQLASCFGLVTLKKESSQNNEENKIDDDNDGQLPPAKRIRSNDQDIEEFHLSCLRDKLEAKFMDKDLIIRILIHHFARRQSELEYINSLSLYPTEDLIWDENRVPTEYYSGENCLALPKLGLQFLTLQDYLLRNFNLFRLESTYEIRQDIEDAIIRLKAWRGEFGQAVFDGWSRMALPIQAFNIVEVAKPDLGAKHPARVRADVRVALAGLRPEIRKEWLGLRRHDPVFLVTIRPTKQQGWKFNMNEPFASQVGLHYVRGCEIEGQVDKEGKLVPDEERLGFLPLKVLIKSYHYSSLSYAPFCIYYVDNIFTFVFPINYAYPRDLMNIRSVVPEWLLDLLMGYLDPAAAHYTHRSDVYEPRQNWLDTFLSPEHLKHSLSQYNVQFTDKRQSRKWKSSCQTEMFTPDDKIEQCRLYFTSKTLNPSSAIPQLSTDHLPDSDLSDSTNSFHLQTCETAQYFYIQEVLSRWEDFISKIAASDTSHHLMSNTNQRNQSMTEENTEKDVVIYDPNLIRNSFPFTEFFTGQKTPSNEVMSQLFPGQNLLEDVALAHAYFRYLHSIFTQLDEFRAFELMRTGTERANYLLIQEAKIIAMTCTHAALRRRDLVQLGFTYDTILMEEAAQILEIETFIPLLLQNPDISGRNRLKRWIMIGDHHQLPPVVKNQAFNNYSNMGQSLFARLVKLGVPTVQLDAQGRARPSLSRLYSWRYDRLTDLPHTLNEVQYCIGESEPSPFFYQNLAEAEYVVAVYMYMRILGYPAEKITILTTYNGQKHLIRDVIAARCAQNPLLGNPSKVTTVDRFQITILDMILDEMINPLSSLD
;
A
#
# COMPACT_ATOMS: atom_id res chain seq x y z
N THR A 1 -30.58 -5.20 -9.02
CA THR A 1 -30.17 -5.46 -7.61
C THR A 1 -30.72 -6.81 -7.11
N PHE A 2 -30.02 -7.92 -7.36
CA PHE A 2 -30.35 -9.21 -6.74
C PHE A 2 -29.78 -9.30 -5.33
N VAL A 3 -30.48 -8.72 -4.34
CA VAL A 3 -30.14 -8.97 -2.92
C VAL A 3 -30.64 -10.37 -2.56
N ALA A 4 -29.79 -11.37 -2.74
CA ALA A 4 -30.06 -12.71 -2.26
C ALA A 4 -30.23 -12.69 -0.73
N THR A 5 -31.33 -13.24 -0.22
CA THR A 5 -31.48 -13.43 1.23
C THR A 5 -30.40 -14.41 1.72
N ALA A 6 -29.89 -14.18 2.92
CA ALA A 6 -28.75 -14.95 3.47
C ALA A 6 -28.98 -16.46 3.42
N ASP A 7 -30.21 -16.92 3.65
CA ASP A 7 -30.58 -18.34 3.62
C ASP A 7 -30.48 -18.95 2.21
N LYS A 8 -30.90 -18.19 1.17
CA LYS A 8 -30.77 -18.62 -0.23
C LYS A 8 -29.30 -18.67 -0.66
N PHE A 9 -28.49 -17.72 -0.19
CA PHE A 9 -27.06 -17.72 -0.45
C PHE A 9 -26.34 -18.88 0.25
N SER A 10 -26.70 -19.20 1.50
CA SER A 10 -26.17 -20.38 2.20
C SER A 10 -26.50 -21.68 1.45
N GLY A 11 -27.73 -21.80 0.94
CA GLY A 11 -28.13 -22.93 0.09
C GLY A 11 -27.34 -23.04 -1.22
N LEU A 12 -26.93 -21.91 -1.83
CA LEU A 12 -26.04 -21.89 -2.99
C LEU A 12 -24.65 -22.40 -2.63
N ILE A 13 -24.05 -21.91 -1.54
CA ILE A 13 -22.73 -22.34 -1.07
C ILE A 13 -22.69 -23.85 -0.81
N HIS A 14 -23.69 -24.42 -0.14
CA HIS A 14 -23.73 -25.88 0.07
C HIS A 14 -23.82 -26.67 -1.24
N ARG A 15 -24.52 -26.17 -2.26
CA ARG A 15 -24.56 -26.80 -3.59
C ARG A 15 -23.22 -26.70 -4.32
N VAL A 16 -22.56 -25.54 -4.27
CA VAL A 16 -21.22 -25.35 -4.86
C VAL A 16 -20.21 -26.33 -4.25
N LEU A 17 -20.22 -26.48 -2.92
CA LEU A 17 -19.37 -27.44 -2.22
C LEU A 17 -19.71 -28.90 -2.58
N HIS A 18 -21.00 -29.23 -2.67
CA HIS A 18 -21.45 -30.57 -3.06
C HIS A 18 -21.00 -30.94 -4.48
N ILE A 19 -21.09 -30.01 -5.43
CA ILE A 19 -20.57 -30.22 -6.80
C ILE A 19 -19.06 -30.46 -6.74
N LEU A 20 -18.32 -29.55 -6.11
CA LEU A 20 -16.86 -29.64 -5.99
C LEU A 20 -16.37 -30.91 -5.26
N LEU A 21 -17.13 -31.48 -4.33
CA LEU A 21 -16.72 -32.67 -3.57
C LEU A 21 -17.13 -33.98 -4.26
N ASP A 22 -18.33 -34.04 -4.86
CA ASP A 22 -18.90 -35.27 -5.42
C ASP A 22 -18.51 -35.49 -6.89
N GLU A 23 -18.22 -34.41 -7.65
CA GLU A 23 -17.88 -34.48 -9.09
C GLU A 23 -16.36 -34.40 -9.36
N SER A 24 -15.56 -33.77 -8.50
CA SER A 24 -14.08 -33.77 -8.61
C SER A 24 -13.43 -35.16 -8.84
N PRO A 25 -13.94 -36.28 -8.30
CA PRO A 25 -13.39 -37.61 -8.59
C PRO A 25 -13.67 -38.09 -10.02
N GLN A 26 -14.75 -37.60 -10.64
CA GLN A 26 -15.13 -37.93 -12.02
C GLN A 26 -14.18 -37.26 -13.03
N ILE A 27 -13.64 -36.09 -12.68
CA ILE A 27 -12.59 -35.40 -13.44
C ILE A 27 -11.32 -36.26 -13.56
N LEU A 28 -10.98 -37.00 -12.51
CA LEU A 28 -9.73 -37.74 -12.37
C LEU A 28 -9.76 -39.18 -12.92
N THR A 29 -10.90 -39.68 -13.40
CA THR A 29 -11.13 -41.14 -13.59
C THR A 29 -11.27 -41.63 -15.04
N VAL A 30 -11.24 -40.77 -16.06
CA VAL A 30 -11.44 -41.17 -17.48
C VAL A 30 -10.16 -41.02 -18.31
N ASN A 31 -9.94 -41.98 -19.22
CA ASN A 31 -8.64 -42.27 -19.86
C ASN A 31 -8.65 -42.09 -21.39
N PRO A 32 -8.48 -40.85 -21.93
CA PRO A 32 -8.39 -40.55 -23.38
C PRO A 32 -7.37 -41.32 -24.25
N LEU A 33 -6.47 -42.16 -23.71
CA LEU A 33 -5.48 -42.89 -24.53
C LEU A 33 -5.91 -44.31 -24.96
N LEU A 34 -7.05 -44.82 -24.49
CA LEU A 34 -7.50 -46.19 -24.81
C LEU A 34 -8.45 -46.30 -26.01
N THR A 35 -8.92 -45.19 -26.58
CA THR A 35 -9.90 -45.19 -27.68
C THR A 35 -9.29 -45.15 -29.09
N GLU A 36 -8.02 -44.79 -29.27
CA GLU A 36 -7.40 -44.70 -30.61
C GLU A 36 -6.71 -45.99 -31.10
N ILE A 37 -6.50 -46.99 -30.23
CA ILE A 37 -5.66 -48.17 -30.56
C ILE A 37 -6.46 -49.34 -31.15
N ASN A 38 -7.78 -49.41 -30.93
CA ASN A 38 -8.61 -50.57 -31.33
C ASN A 38 -9.35 -50.46 -32.68
N THR A 39 -9.12 -49.40 -33.48
CA THR A 39 -9.81 -49.21 -34.79
C THR A 39 -9.02 -49.73 -36.00
N LYS A 40 -8.11 -50.70 -35.82
CA LYS A 40 -7.43 -51.41 -36.91
C LYS A 40 -7.17 -52.90 -36.63
N SER A 41 -8.20 -53.74 -36.77
CA SER A 41 -8.09 -54.99 -37.56
C SER A 41 -9.41 -55.75 -37.68
N LYS A 42 -9.65 -56.26 -38.90
CA LYS A 42 -10.63 -57.27 -39.34
C LYS A 42 -11.98 -56.79 -39.87
N ASP A 43 -11.99 -56.62 -41.19
CA ASP A 43 -13.07 -57.10 -42.05
C ASP A 43 -13.25 -58.62 -41.88
N ASP A 44 -14.51 -59.09 -41.82
CA ASP A 44 -15.04 -60.25 -42.56
C ASP A 44 -16.52 -60.50 -42.19
N ASP A 45 -17.27 -61.00 -43.17
CA ASP A 45 -18.73 -60.96 -43.35
C ASP A 45 -19.70 -61.64 -42.33
N ASN A 46 -20.96 -61.17 -42.41
CA ASN A 46 -22.25 -61.88 -42.33
C ASN A 46 -23.19 -61.81 -41.09
N ASP A 47 -24.47 -61.62 -41.47
CA ASP A 47 -25.76 -62.04 -40.88
C ASP A 47 -26.40 -61.37 -39.64
N GLU A 48 -27.33 -60.47 -39.97
CA GLU A 48 -28.71 -60.26 -39.43
C GLU A 48 -29.18 -60.79 -38.05
N LYS A 49 -29.87 -59.87 -37.33
CA LYS A 49 -30.82 -60.04 -36.18
C LYS A 49 -30.14 -60.26 -34.81
N ASP A 50 -30.19 -59.34 -33.85
CA ASP A 50 -31.37 -58.64 -33.31
C ASP A 50 -31.07 -57.21 -32.82
N LYS A 51 -32.07 -56.31 -32.89
CA LYS A 51 -31.96 -54.93 -32.36
C LYS A 51 -32.81 -54.74 -31.10
N HIS A 52 -32.19 -54.86 -29.94
CA HIS A 52 -32.57 -54.09 -28.76
C HIS A 52 -31.48 -53.06 -28.46
N GLN A 53 -31.83 -51.77 -28.50
CA GLN A 53 -30.91 -50.68 -28.19
C GLN A 53 -30.79 -50.48 -26.68
N THR A 54 -29.70 -50.99 -26.10
CA THR A 54 -29.08 -50.40 -24.91
C THR A 54 -27.79 -49.72 -25.34
N SER A 55 -27.89 -48.44 -25.68
CA SER A 55 -26.72 -47.61 -25.94
C SER A 55 -26.12 -47.16 -24.60
N ASP A 56 -25.10 -47.87 -24.13
CA ASP A 56 -24.28 -47.41 -23.01
C ASP A 56 -23.58 -46.09 -23.40
N GLU A 57 -23.93 -45.01 -22.72
CA GLU A 57 -23.31 -43.69 -22.90
C GLU A 57 -21.89 -43.67 -22.31
N SER A 58 -20.94 -44.21 -23.07
CA SER A 58 -19.52 -44.15 -22.75
C SER A 58 -18.99 -42.71 -22.80
N SER A 59 -18.59 -42.22 -21.62
CA SER A 59 -17.93 -40.93 -21.31
C SER A 59 -17.34 -40.16 -22.50
N ASN A 60 -18.01 -39.07 -22.89
CA ASN A 60 -17.57 -38.17 -23.97
C ASN A 60 -16.50 -37.17 -23.47
N PRO A 61 -15.30 -37.05 -24.09
CA PRO A 61 -14.23 -36.14 -23.64
C PRO A 61 -14.63 -34.66 -23.64
N VAL A 62 -15.63 -34.26 -24.44
CA VAL A 62 -16.20 -32.90 -24.40
C VAL A 62 -16.86 -32.60 -23.05
N GLN A 63 -17.52 -33.59 -22.45
CA GLN A 63 -18.19 -33.46 -21.15
C GLN A 63 -17.17 -33.34 -20.01
N GLN A 64 -16.04 -34.05 -20.09
CA GLN A 64 -14.95 -33.96 -19.10
C GLN A 64 -14.33 -32.55 -19.09
N LYS A 65 -14.04 -31.97 -20.28
CA LYS A 65 -13.55 -30.58 -20.39
C LYS A 65 -14.51 -29.57 -19.81
N LYS A 66 -15.80 -29.74 -20.07
CA LYS A 66 -16.87 -28.89 -19.52
C LYS A 66 -16.90 -28.98 -17.99
N CYS A 67 -16.84 -30.19 -17.42
CA CYS A 67 -16.81 -30.39 -15.97
C CYS A 67 -15.59 -29.73 -15.30
N ILE A 68 -14.39 -29.83 -15.90
CA ILE A 68 -13.18 -29.16 -15.36
C ILE A 68 -13.32 -27.62 -15.43
N LEU A 69 -13.85 -27.08 -16.54
CA LEU A 69 -14.15 -25.64 -16.66
C LEU A 69 -15.17 -25.17 -15.61
N GLU A 70 -16.23 -25.94 -15.38
CA GLU A 70 -17.20 -25.67 -14.32
C GLU A 70 -16.52 -25.65 -12.94
N HIS A 71 -15.66 -26.63 -12.64
CA HIS A 71 -14.91 -26.67 -11.38
C HIS A 71 -13.92 -25.49 -11.22
N ILE A 72 -13.25 -25.06 -12.30
CA ILE A 72 -12.42 -23.85 -12.32
C ILE A 72 -13.26 -22.62 -11.93
N VAL A 73 -14.42 -22.43 -12.56
CA VAL A 73 -15.32 -21.31 -12.26
C VAL A 73 -15.83 -21.35 -10.82
N LEU A 74 -16.15 -22.54 -10.29
CA LEU A 74 -16.56 -22.72 -8.90
C LEU A 74 -15.43 -22.42 -7.89
N ILE A 75 -14.19 -22.79 -8.19
CA ILE A 75 -13.01 -22.43 -7.38
C ILE A 75 -12.77 -20.91 -7.40
N ILE A 76 -12.88 -20.28 -8.59
CA ILE A 76 -12.78 -18.82 -8.73
C ILE A 76 -13.86 -18.13 -7.89
N PHE A 77 -15.12 -18.60 -7.96
CA PHE A 77 -16.22 -18.09 -7.16
C PHE A 77 -15.98 -18.23 -5.65
N LEU A 78 -15.45 -19.37 -5.20
CA LEU A 78 -15.07 -19.55 -3.79
C LEU A 78 -13.94 -18.61 -3.36
N SER A 79 -12.88 -18.46 -4.16
CA SER A 79 -11.78 -17.50 -3.90
C SER A 79 -12.34 -16.09 -3.71
N HIS A 80 -13.20 -15.61 -4.61
CA HIS A 80 -13.88 -14.32 -4.46
C HIS A 80 -14.74 -14.24 -3.19
N CYS A 81 -15.42 -15.33 -2.81
CA CYS A 81 -16.21 -15.35 -1.57
C CYS A 81 -15.33 -15.28 -0.30
N PHE A 82 -14.17 -15.94 -0.29
CA PHE A 82 -13.23 -15.90 0.83
C PHE A 82 -12.52 -14.54 0.93
N THR A 83 -12.06 -13.96 -0.18
CA THR A 83 -11.44 -12.62 -0.20
C THR A 83 -12.37 -11.53 0.34
N ASN A 84 -13.69 -11.64 0.10
CA ASN A 84 -14.69 -10.65 0.53
C ASN A 84 -15.34 -10.95 1.91
N LEU A 85 -14.78 -11.88 2.71
CA LEU A 85 -15.29 -12.23 4.05
C LEU A 85 -15.28 -11.06 5.05
N ALA A 86 -14.34 -10.13 4.90
CA ALA A 86 -14.21 -8.94 5.74
C ALA A 86 -15.26 -7.86 5.40
N GLU A 87 -15.69 -7.78 4.14
CA GLU A 87 -16.64 -6.77 3.64
C GLU A 87 -18.10 -7.27 3.80
N VAL A 88 -18.40 -8.47 3.32
CA VAL A 88 -19.79 -8.94 3.18
C VAL A 88 -20.21 -9.81 4.38
N GLY A 89 -20.94 -9.21 5.32
CA GLY A 89 -21.45 -9.89 6.53
C GLY A 89 -22.44 -11.05 6.29
N VAL A 90 -22.87 -11.30 5.04
CA VAL A 90 -23.60 -12.53 4.65
C VAL A 90 -22.62 -13.68 4.39
N LEU A 91 -21.54 -13.45 3.62
CA LEU A 91 -20.50 -14.46 3.34
C LEU A 91 -19.91 -15.01 4.66
N ARG A 92 -19.61 -14.11 5.60
CA ARG A 92 -19.10 -14.45 6.94
C ARG A 92 -20.04 -15.34 7.77
N ARG A 93 -21.35 -15.30 7.50
CA ARG A 93 -22.33 -16.18 8.16
C ARG A 93 -22.42 -17.53 7.45
N SER A 94 -22.53 -17.54 6.12
CA SER A 94 -22.67 -18.77 5.33
C SER A 94 -21.41 -19.64 5.28
N LEU A 95 -20.21 -19.04 5.26
CA LEU A 95 -18.94 -19.77 5.18
C LEU A 95 -18.36 -20.13 6.56
N ARG A 96 -19.00 -19.70 7.66
CA ARG A 96 -18.46 -19.80 9.04
C ARG A 96 -18.01 -21.21 9.41
N GLU A 97 -18.74 -22.22 8.97
CA GLU A 97 -18.45 -23.63 9.28
C GLU A 97 -17.12 -24.08 8.63
N LEU A 98 -16.82 -23.59 7.43
CA LEU A 98 -15.65 -23.92 6.60
C LEU A 98 -14.33 -23.28 7.05
N TYR A 99 -14.36 -22.43 8.08
CA TYR A 99 -13.17 -21.95 8.79
C TYR A 99 -13.38 -21.98 10.31
N SER A 100 -14.11 -23.00 10.79
CA SER A 100 -14.36 -23.22 12.22
C SER A 100 -13.51 -24.38 12.78
N LEU A 101 -13.38 -24.42 14.12
CA LEU A 101 -12.63 -25.46 14.83
C LEU A 101 -13.17 -26.89 14.60
N ALA A 102 -14.38 -27.03 14.04
CA ALA A 102 -14.95 -28.34 13.68
C ALA A 102 -14.06 -29.10 12.67
N ILE A 103 -13.41 -28.39 11.73
CA ILE A 103 -12.52 -28.95 10.70
C ILE A 103 -11.42 -29.84 11.31
N TRP A 104 -10.90 -29.46 12.49
CA TRP A 104 -9.87 -30.23 13.16
C TRP A 104 -10.37 -31.57 13.71
N GLN A 105 -11.67 -31.73 13.95
CA GLN A 105 -12.22 -33.00 14.41
C GLN A 105 -12.30 -34.02 13.26
N ASP A 106 -12.66 -33.55 12.07
CA ASP A 106 -12.99 -34.42 10.93
C ASP A 106 -11.79 -34.66 9.99
N HIS A 107 -10.80 -33.75 9.99
CA HIS A 107 -9.73 -33.75 9.00
C HIS A 107 -8.29 -33.81 9.53
N LEU A 108 -8.03 -33.61 10.84
CA LEU A 108 -6.70 -33.86 11.42
C LEU A 108 -6.49 -35.33 11.80
N GLN A 109 -5.23 -35.77 11.85
CA GLN A 109 -4.88 -37.08 12.44
C GLN A 109 -5.23 -37.09 13.95
N PRO A 110 -5.73 -38.20 14.51
CA PRO A 110 -6.00 -38.29 15.96
C PRO A 110 -4.77 -38.00 16.84
N THR A 111 -3.59 -38.40 16.37
CA THR A 111 -2.29 -38.09 16.98
C THR A 111 -2.01 -36.59 16.96
N ARG A 112 -2.08 -35.94 15.79
CA ARG A 112 -1.87 -34.50 15.64
C ARG A 112 -2.89 -33.67 16.42
N LEU A 113 -4.17 -34.01 16.33
CA LEU A 113 -5.23 -33.40 17.13
C LEU A 113 -4.93 -33.49 18.64
N SER A 114 -4.46 -34.64 19.13
CA SER A 114 -4.10 -34.79 20.54
C SER A 114 -2.89 -33.94 20.97
N LEU A 115 -2.00 -33.57 20.04
CA LEU A 115 -0.88 -32.67 20.28
C LEU A 115 -1.37 -31.21 20.30
N GLU A 116 -2.19 -30.80 19.33
CA GLU A 116 -2.70 -29.42 19.25
C GLU A 116 -3.68 -29.07 20.38
N LEU A 117 -4.45 -30.06 20.87
CA LEU A 117 -5.29 -29.88 22.04
C LEU A 117 -4.49 -29.83 23.36
N LYS A 118 -3.23 -30.32 23.37
CA LYS A 118 -2.30 -30.17 24.51
C LYS A 118 -1.57 -28.83 24.48
N SER A 119 -1.17 -28.34 23.30
CA SER A 119 -0.59 -27.00 23.14
C SER A 119 -1.61 -25.91 23.44
N HIS A 120 -2.88 -26.09 23.03
CA HIS A 120 -3.94 -25.09 23.18
C HIS A 120 -5.15 -25.58 24.02
N PRO A 121 -5.04 -25.63 25.37
CA PRO A 121 -6.11 -26.15 26.24
C PRO A 121 -7.42 -25.36 26.20
N ARG A 122 -7.40 -24.13 25.65
CA ARG A 122 -8.61 -23.31 25.42
C ARG A 122 -9.46 -23.88 24.27
N TYR A 123 -8.84 -24.36 23.20
CA TYR A 123 -9.52 -24.99 22.06
C TYR A 123 -10.12 -26.36 22.45
N ALA A 124 -9.47 -27.13 23.33
CA ALA A 124 -10.02 -28.37 23.88
C ALA A 124 -11.35 -28.20 24.63
N ARG A 125 -11.62 -27.02 25.21
CA ARG A 125 -12.91 -26.69 25.85
C ARG A 125 -13.98 -26.27 24.84
N LEU A 126 -13.59 -25.73 23.68
CA LEU A 126 -14.48 -25.33 22.60
C LEU A 126 -14.90 -26.54 21.76
N LEU A 127 -13.97 -27.43 21.41
CA LEU A 127 -14.25 -28.65 20.64
C LEU A 127 -15.28 -29.55 21.34
N LYS A 128 -15.15 -29.73 22.68
CA LYS A 128 -16.12 -30.47 23.50
C LYS A 128 -17.54 -29.90 23.49
N LYS A 129 -17.76 -28.65 23.06
CA LYS A 129 -19.09 -28.07 22.87
C LYS A 129 -19.65 -28.31 21.45
N LEU A 130 -18.78 -28.53 20.47
CA LEU A 130 -19.14 -28.75 19.07
C LEU A 130 -19.51 -30.21 18.76
N GLN A 131 -19.01 -31.17 19.54
CA GLN A 131 -19.26 -32.63 19.46
C GLN A 131 -20.73 -33.08 19.55
N LYS A 132 -21.71 -32.18 19.48
CA LYS A 132 -23.15 -32.47 19.62
C LYS A 132 -23.92 -32.51 18.30
N TYR A 133 -23.27 -32.35 17.15
CA TYR A 133 -23.94 -32.26 15.84
C TYR A 133 -23.25 -33.05 14.71
N ARG A 134 -24.01 -34.04 14.20
CA ARG A 134 -24.02 -34.64 12.84
C ARG A 134 -22.89 -35.56 12.34
N ASP A 135 -23.36 -36.50 11.50
CA ASP A 135 -22.65 -37.33 10.52
C ASP A 135 -23.25 -37.11 9.11
N THR A 136 -22.44 -37.18 8.05
CA THR A 136 -22.90 -37.55 6.68
C THR A 136 -21.73 -38.12 5.86
N LYS A 137 -21.99 -39.07 4.94
CA LYS A 137 -20.97 -39.83 4.19
C LYS A 137 -21.03 -39.55 2.68
N VAL A 138 -19.87 -39.54 2.01
CA VAL A 138 -19.70 -39.56 0.53
C VAL A 138 -18.49 -40.44 0.18
N SER A 139 -18.50 -41.08 -1.00
CA SER A 139 -17.43 -41.97 -1.50
C SER A 139 -16.99 -41.63 -2.92
N PRO A 140 -15.69 -41.72 -3.24
CA PRO A 140 -15.28 -41.95 -4.62
C PRO A 140 -14.09 -42.90 -4.83
N THR A 141 -13.90 -43.29 -6.10
CA THR A 141 -12.99 -44.34 -6.60
C THR A 141 -11.72 -43.80 -7.29
N GLU A 142 -10.71 -44.68 -7.41
CA GLU A 142 -9.34 -44.40 -7.87
C GLU A 142 -9.13 -44.60 -9.39
N ARG A 143 -8.17 -43.90 -10.03
CA ARG A 143 -6.85 -44.48 -10.46
C ARG A 143 -5.92 -43.54 -11.25
N ASP A 144 -4.63 -43.89 -11.21
CA ASP A 144 -3.49 -43.11 -11.71
C ASP A 144 -3.13 -43.34 -13.21
N ASN A 145 -2.30 -42.43 -13.72
CA ASN A 145 -1.50 -42.43 -14.97
C ASN A 145 -2.22 -42.02 -16.26
N MET A 146 -2.08 -40.74 -16.59
CA MET A 146 -2.63 -40.06 -17.76
C MET A 146 -1.66 -38.94 -18.22
N PRO A 147 -1.49 -38.65 -19.53
CA PRO A 147 -0.98 -37.36 -19.99
C PRO A 147 -1.84 -36.21 -19.45
N ILE A 148 -1.21 -35.25 -18.78
CA ILE A 148 -1.89 -34.11 -18.16
C ILE A 148 -2.34 -33.14 -19.26
N GLU A 149 -3.65 -32.90 -19.36
CA GLU A 149 -4.21 -31.88 -20.26
C GLU A 149 -3.98 -30.46 -19.70
N PRO A 150 -3.70 -29.42 -20.51
CA PRO A 150 -3.42 -28.07 -20.01
C PRO A 150 -4.51 -27.50 -19.09
N LEU A 151 -5.76 -27.89 -19.31
CA LEU A 151 -6.90 -27.49 -18.48
C LEU A 151 -6.80 -28.01 -17.03
N LEU A 152 -6.19 -29.18 -16.83
CA LEU A 152 -5.92 -29.73 -15.49
C LEU A 152 -4.78 -28.99 -14.78
N ILE A 153 -3.79 -28.47 -15.52
CA ILE A 153 -2.76 -27.58 -14.96
C ILE A 153 -3.44 -26.30 -14.45
N HIS A 154 -4.31 -25.68 -15.25
CA HIS A 154 -5.02 -24.47 -14.83
C HIS A 154 -5.93 -24.69 -13.60
N TYR A 155 -6.62 -25.84 -13.51
CA TYR A 155 -7.35 -26.24 -12.31
C TYR A 155 -6.44 -26.31 -11.08
N LEU A 156 -5.25 -26.92 -11.19
CA LEU A 156 -4.29 -27.01 -10.09
C LEU A 156 -3.75 -25.62 -9.69
N GLU A 157 -3.43 -24.75 -10.65
CA GLU A 157 -3.00 -23.37 -10.39
C GLU A 157 -4.08 -22.57 -9.64
N ARG A 158 -5.35 -22.68 -10.07
CA ARG A 158 -6.50 -22.05 -9.39
C ARG A 158 -6.72 -22.60 -7.98
N PHE A 159 -6.48 -23.90 -7.77
CA PHE A 159 -6.56 -24.52 -6.45
C PHE A 159 -5.43 -24.08 -5.50
N ILE A 160 -4.18 -24.00 -5.98
CA ILE A 160 -3.08 -23.44 -5.17
C ILE A 160 -3.32 -21.96 -4.87
N LEU A 161 -3.87 -21.18 -5.81
CA LEU A 161 -4.25 -19.78 -5.58
C LEU A 161 -5.31 -19.64 -4.48
N LEU A 162 -6.33 -20.51 -4.44
CA LEU A 162 -7.31 -20.55 -3.36
C LEU A 162 -6.65 -20.83 -2.00
N LEU A 163 -5.69 -21.76 -1.94
CA LEU A 163 -4.93 -22.04 -0.71
C LEU A 163 -4.07 -20.84 -0.27
N ILE A 164 -3.44 -20.13 -1.22
CA ILE A 164 -2.72 -18.88 -0.93
C ILE A 164 -3.67 -17.83 -0.35
N ASP A 165 -4.82 -17.58 -0.99
CA ASP A 165 -5.79 -16.60 -0.52
C ASP A 165 -6.22 -16.89 0.93
N LEU A 166 -6.52 -18.15 1.24
CA LEU A 166 -6.93 -18.61 2.57
C LEU A 166 -5.82 -18.50 3.62
N GLU A 167 -4.57 -18.82 3.27
CA GLU A 167 -3.42 -18.68 4.18
C GLU A 167 -2.97 -17.22 4.36
N SER A 168 -3.26 -16.35 3.39
CA SER A 168 -2.93 -14.93 3.42
C SER A 168 -3.84 -14.09 4.34
N MET A 169 -4.86 -14.71 4.96
CA MET A 169 -5.81 -14.05 5.86
C MET A 169 -5.89 -14.78 7.22
N LEU A 170 -5.69 -14.04 8.31
CA LEU A 170 -5.57 -14.59 9.66
C LEU A 170 -6.78 -15.42 10.13
N LEU A 171 -8.00 -15.06 9.71
CA LEU A 171 -9.23 -15.75 10.13
C LEU A 171 -9.32 -17.19 9.60
N THR A 172 -8.85 -17.44 8.38
CA THR A 172 -8.85 -18.76 7.73
C THR A 172 -7.57 -19.54 8.04
N ARG A 173 -6.41 -18.86 7.96
CA ARG A 173 -5.08 -19.40 8.32
C ARG A 173 -5.05 -20.14 9.66
N ARG A 174 -5.64 -19.55 10.70
CA ARG A 174 -5.64 -20.07 12.09
C ARG A 174 -6.05 -21.54 12.24
N ILE A 175 -6.82 -22.06 11.30
CA ILE A 175 -7.36 -23.42 11.34
C ILE A 175 -6.83 -24.22 10.14
N LEU A 176 -6.70 -23.58 8.98
CA LEU A 176 -6.24 -24.21 7.75
C LEU A 176 -4.74 -24.55 7.75
N ASN A 177 -3.86 -23.71 8.33
CA ASN A 177 -2.42 -23.93 8.28
C ASN A 177 -2.01 -25.27 8.92
N VAL A 178 -2.64 -25.60 10.06
CA VAL A 178 -2.46 -26.89 10.74
C VAL A 178 -2.93 -28.05 9.87
N VAL A 179 -4.00 -27.89 9.08
CA VAL A 179 -4.49 -28.92 8.14
C VAL A 179 -3.53 -29.03 6.93
N LEU A 180 -2.99 -27.92 6.43
CA LEU A 180 -2.01 -27.89 5.33
C LEU A 180 -0.70 -28.60 5.69
N ASP A 181 -0.16 -28.35 6.88
CA ASP A 181 1.01 -29.04 7.46
C ASP A 181 0.72 -30.53 7.69
N ASP A 182 -0.44 -30.86 8.30
CA ASP A 182 -0.86 -32.24 8.57
C ASP A 182 -1.03 -33.10 7.32
N ARG A 183 -1.42 -32.49 6.20
CA ARG A 183 -1.59 -33.13 4.89
C ARG A 183 -0.37 -33.02 3.97
N HIS A 184 0.72 -32.39 4.41
CA HIS A 184 1.98 -32.23 3.69
C HIS A 184 1.85 -31.63 2.28
N ILE A 185 0.82 -30.81 2.04
CA ILE A 185 0.43 -30.37 0.68
C ILE A 185 1.58 -29.66 -0.03
N VAL A 186 2.30 -28.78 0.68
CA VAL A 186 3.48 -28.08 0.14
C VAL A 186 4.57 -29.08 -0.29
N VAL A 187 4.83 -30.11 0.50
CA VAL A 187 5.87 -31.12 0.21
C VAL A 187 5.48 -32.00 -0.98
N TYR A 188 4.19 -32.37 -1.11
CA TYR A 188 3.67 -33.07 -2.28
C TYR A 188 3.81 -32.23 -3.54
N CYS A 189 3.43 -30.95 -3.49
CA CYS A 189 3.58 -30.01 -4.61
C CYS A 189 5.05 -29.88 -5.03
N GLN A 190 5.97 -29.64 -4.07
CA GLN A 190 7.42 -29.55 -4.29
C GLN A 190 8.08 -30.86 -4.78
N LYS A 191 7.42 -32.01 -4.60
CA LYS A 191 7.88 -33.30 -5.15
C LYS A 191 7.29 -33.58 -6.55
N SER A 192 6.20 -32.92 -6.93
CA SER A 192 5.46 -33.19 -8.16
C SER A 192 6.35 -33.16 -9.42
N ALA A 193 5.99 -33.97 -10.42
CA ALA A 193 6.65 -33.94 -11.71
C ALA A 193 6.37 -32.63 -12.48
N LEU A 194 5.28 -31.93 -12.15
CA LEU A 194 4.82 -30.72 -12.83
C LEU A 194 5.82 -29.56 -12.69
N ILE A 195 6.39 -29.34 -11.50
CA ILE A 195 7.39 -28.28 -11.25
C ILE A 195 8.64 -28.40 -12.14
N LYS A 196 8.97 -29.61 -12.62
CA LYS A 196 10.12 -29.83 -13.51
C LYS A 196 9.83 -29.57 -14.98
N ARG A 197 8.58 -29.31 -15.34
CA ARG A 197 8.14 -29.04 -16.73
C ARG A 197 8.13 -27.53 -16.98
N PRO A 198 8.43 -27.07 -18.21
CA PRO A 198 8.26 -25.66 -18.57
C PRO A 198 6.79 -25.22 -18.41
N ASP A 199 5.84 -26.08 -18.78
CA ASP A 199 4.39 -25.86 -18.61
C ASP A 199 3.96 -25.69 -17.14
N GLY A 200 4.78 -26.15 -16.18
CA GLY A 200 4.51 -26.05 -14.75
C GLY A 200 5.18 -24.87 -14.06
N LYS A 201 5.73 -23.90 -14.81
CA LYS A 201 6.45 -22.75 -14.25
C LYS A 201 5.58 -21.92 -13.30
N LEU A 202 4.38 -21.52 -13.75
CA LEU A 202 3.41 -20.76 -12.95
C LEU A 202 2.97 -21.55 -11.70
N PHE A 203 2.69 -22.84 -11.85
CA PHE A 203 2.43 -23.73 -10.72
C PHE A 203 3.59 -23.75 -9.70
N SER A 204 4.85 -23.76 -10.14
CA SER A 204 6.01 -23.68 -9.23
C SER A 204 6.04 -22.36 -8.47
N GLU A 205 5.84 -21.23 -9.15
CA GLU A 205 5.85 -19.90 -8.53
C GLU A 205 4.71 -19.73 -7.50
N LEU A 206 3.53 -20.28 -7.80
CA LEU A 206 2.40 -20.34 -6.87
C LEU A 206 2.69 -21.27 -5.67
N VAL A 207 3.35 -22.41 -5.88
CA VAL A 207 3.74 -23.32 -4.79
C VAL A 207 4.80 -22.68 -3.89
N ASP A 208 5.72 -21.88 -4.43
CA ASP A 208 6.67 -21.10 -3.63
C ASP A 208 5.98 -20.00 -2.81
N LEU A 209 4.95 -19.34 -3.36
CA LEU A 209 4.12 -18.37 -2.63
C LEU A 209 3.26 -19.04 -1.54
N LEU A 210 2.71 -20.24 -1.79
CA LEU A 210 2.03 -21.03 -0.77
C LEU A 210 3.01 -21.49 0.33
N ALA A 211 4.22 -21.91 -0.06
CA ALA A 211 5.26 -22.33 0.89
C ALA A 211 5.73 -21.16 1.77
N PHE A 212 5.80 -19.95 1.21
CA PHE A 212 6.03 -18.72 1.96
C PHE A 212 4.92 -18.49 2.99
N TYR A 213 3.65 -18.43 2.56
CA TYR A 213 2.55 -18.15 3.49
C TYR A 213 2.39 -19.25 4.57
N ALA A 214 2.42 -20.54 4.23
CA ALA A 214 2.30 -21.64 5.21
C ALA A 214 3.32 -21.59 6.35
N HIS A 215 4.43 -20.85 6.20
CA HIS A 215 5.50 -20.72 7.19
C HIS A 215 5.77 -19.29 7.65
N PHE A 216 4.92 -18.35 7.23
CA PHE A 216 4.97 -16.94 7.62
C PHE A 216 5.01 -16.77 9.15
N HIS A 217 5.89 -15.90 9.65
CA HIS A 217 6.29 -15.85 11.06
C HIS A 217 5.30 -15.11 11.98
N ILE A 218 4.16 -15.74 12.23
CA ILE A 218 3.06 -15.24 13.06
C ILE A 218 2.67 -16.27 14.13
N ASP A 219 2.32 -15.82 15.33
CA ASP A 219 1.68 -16.69 16.32
C ASP A 219 0.22 -16.90 15.95
N GLU A 220 -0.15 -18.14 15.62
CA GLU A 220 -1.52 -18.46 15.20
C GLU A 220 -2.55 -18.12 16.29
N SER A 221 -2.18 -18.23 17.57
CA SER A 221 -3.12 -18.05 18.68
C SER A 221 -3.41 -16.58 18.98
N THR A 222 -2.39 -15.71 19.00
CA THR A 222 -2.55 -14.27 19.26
C THR A 222 -2.79 -13.47 17.97
N GLY A 223 -2.13 -13.86 16.88
CA GLY A 223 -2.05 -13.08 15.63
C GLY A 223 -0.86 -12.11 15.61
N GLU A 224 0.03 -12.16 16.60
CA GLU A 224 1.18 -11.26 16.70
C GLU A 224 2.39 -11.80 15.91
N PRO A 225 3.25 -10.91 15.35
CA PRO A 225 4.50 -11.32 14.71
C PRO A 225 5.46 -11.97 15.71
N LEU A 226 6.21 -12.98 15.26
CA LEU A 226 7.22 -13.65 16.08
C LEU A 226 8.56 -12.90 16.01
N ASP A 227 9.12 -12.57 17.18
CA ASP A 227 10.47 -11.99 17.31
C ASP A 227 11.56 -13.04 17.04
N GLU A 228 12.71 -12.59 16.53
CA GLU A 228 13.81 -13.46 16.09
C GLU A 228 14.34 -14.36 17.21
N ALA A 229 14.48 -13.82 18.43
CA ALA A 229 14.90 -14.58 19.60
C ALA A 229 13.89 -15.69 20.00
N GLU A 230 12.58 -15.43 19.83
CA GLU A 230 11.54 -16.41 20.12
C GLU A 230 11.42 -17.44 18.98
N MET A 231 11.67 -17.05 17.72
CA MET A 231 11.79 -17.99 16.60
C MET A 231 12.96 -18.96 16.80
N ASP A 232 14.16 -18.46 17.10
CA ASP A 232 15.35 -19.29 17.35
C ASP A 232 15.15 -20.22 18.56
N LYS A 233 14.50 -19.73 19.63
CA LYS A 233 14.14 -20.54 20.80
C LYS A 233 13.13 -21.65 20.45
N ARG A 234 12.07 -21.34 19.69
CA ARG A 234 11.08 -22.32 19.19
C ARG A 234 11.75 -23.34 18.26
N HIS A 235 12.68 -22.92 17.40
CA HIS A 235 13.44 -23.78 16.51
C HIS A 235 14.38 -24.72 17.27
N CYS A 236 15.19 -24.20 18.20
CA CYS A 236 16.06 -25.01 19.06
C CYS A 236 15.26 -26.03 19.87
N ALA A 237 14.08 -25.67 20.40
CA ALA A 237 13.20 -26.60 21.11
C ALA A 237 12.67 -27.73 20.20
N LYS A 238 12.26 -27.40 18.95
CA LYS A 238 11.87 -28.41 17.94
C LYS A 238 13.02 -29.37 17.63
N LEU A 239 14.23 -28.86 17.37
CA LEU A 239 15.41 -29.70 17.12
C LEU A 239 15.80 -30.55 18.33
N SER A 240 15.77 -30.01 19.54
CA SER A 240 16.07 -30.76 20.77
C SER A 240 15.07 -31.92 20.98
N ASN A 241 13.79 -31.70 20.67
CA ASN A 241 12.78 -32.76 20.70
C ASN A 241 13.04 -33.84 19.64
N LEU A 242 13.45 -33.45 18.42
CA LEU A 242 13.93 -34.38 17.39
C LEU A 242 15.12 -35.21 17.90
N GLN A 243 16.15 -34.58 18.45
CA GLN A 243 17.34 -35.25 18.97
C GLN A 243 17.01 -36.25 20.09
N LEU A 244 16.13 -35.88 21.03
CA LEU A 244 15.66 -36.74 22.12
C LEU A 244 14.88 -37.94 21.62
N LYS A 245 13.95 -37.76 20.66
CA LYS A 245 13.19 -38.87 20.07
C LYS A 245 14.07 -39.79 19.22
N THR A 246 15.00 -39.21 18.45
CA THR A 246 15.99 -39.97 17.69
C THR A 246 16.93 -40.75 18.60
N PHE A 247 17.32 -40.21 19.76
CA PHE A 247 18.15 -40.90 20.74
C PHE A 247 17.41 -42.07 21.40
N ALA A 248 16.12 -41.89 21.68
CA ALA A 248 15.28 -42.93 22.29
C ALA A 248 14.97 -44.09 21.34
N LEU A 249 14.83 -43.83 20.03
CA LEU A 249 14.41 -44.84 19.03
C LEU A 249 15.59 -45.47 18.28
N HIS A 250 16.57 -44.65 17.84
CA HIS A 250 17.58 -45.03 16.84
C HIS A 250 19.01 -44.71 17.30
N LYS A 251 19.27 -44.89 18.61
CA LYS A 251 20.56 -44.59 19.25
C LYS A 251 21.76 -45.14 18.47
N ASP A 252 21.68 -46.39 18.02
CA ASP A 252 22.81 -47.12 17.44
C ASP A 252 23.24 -46.57 16.07
N LYS A 253 22.30 -46.02 15.29
CA LYS A 253 22.55 -45.42 13.97
C LYS A 253 22.76 -43.90 14.01
N LEU A 254 22.19 -43.19 15.00
CA LEU A 254 22.13 -41.73 15.01
C LEU A 254 22.68 -41.05 16.28
N LEU A 255 23.48 -41.74 17.10
CA LEU A 255 24.18 -41.13 18.24
C LEU A 255 24.91 -39.81 17.90
N PRO A 256 25.65 -39.66 16.78
CA PRO A 256 26.31 -38.39 16.44
C PRO A 256 25.32 -37.25 16.19
N PHE A 257 24.13 -37.55 15.65
CA PHE A 257 23.08 -36.58 15.39
C PHE A 257 22.40 -36.12 16.69
N SER A 258 22.06 -37.07 17.57
CA SER A 258 21.39 -36.78 18.85
C SER A 258 22.24 -36.03 19.87
N VAL A 259 23.58 -36.08 19.75
CA VAL A 259 24.52 -35.43 20.68
C VAL A 259 25.17 -34.16 20.08
N SER A 260 24.93 -33.88 18.79
CA SER A 260 25.43 -32.65 18.15
C SER A 260 24.76 -31.39 18.71
N HIS A 261 25.44 -30.25 18.63
CA HIS A 261 24.81 -28.94 18.86
C HIS A 261 23.73 -28.68 17.79
N PRO A 262 22.57 -28.07 18.11
CA PRO A 262 21.49 -27.82 17.14
C PRO A 262 21.95 -27.15 15.83
N ALA A 263 22.81 -26.12 15.92
CA ALA A 263 23.40 -25.45 14.75
C ALA A 263 24.23 -26.38 13.84
N GLY A 264 24.74 -27.50 14.36
CA GLY A 264 25.45 -28.53 13.59
C GLY A 264 24.53 -29.48 12.83
N ILE A 265 23.21 -29.40 13.01
CA ILE A 265 22.21 -30.25 12.37
C ILE A 265 21.04 -29.48 11.75
N GLU A 266 20.94 -28.15 11.92
CA GLU A 266 19.75 -27.37 11.57
C GLU A 266 19.49 -27.20 10.06
N THR A 267 20.49 -27.35 9.21
CA THR A 267 20.32 -27.11 7.76
C THR A 267 19.72 -28.32 7.04
N ALA A 268 18.93 -28.07 6.00
CA ALA A 268 18.31 -29.12 5.18
C ALA A 268 19.32 -30.13 4.60
N GLN A 269 20.55 -29.70 4.28
CA GLN A 269 21.61 -30.57 3.78
C GLN A 269 22.15 -31.50 4.87
N LEU A 270 22.34 -30.98 6.10
CA LEU A 270 22.82 -31.76 7.25
C LEU A 270 21.74 -32.73 7.74
N LEU A 271 20.48 -32.29 7.85
CA LEU A 271 19.33 -33.17 8.13
C LEU A 271 19.25 -34.31 7.11
N ARG A 272 19.34 -34.01 5.80
CA ARG A 272 19.30 -35.05 4.75
C ARG A 272 20.44 -36.05 4.90
N LYS A 273 21.66 -35.57 5.18
CA LYS A 273 22.84 -36.43 5.39
C LYS A 273 22.58 -37.43 6.54
N HIS A 274 22.13 -36.97 7.70
CA HIS A 274 21.85 -37.85 8.83
C HIS A 274 20.62 -38.75 8.64
N LEU A 275 19.48 -38.20 8.21
CA LEU A 275 18.24 -38.97 8.02
C LEU A 275 18.34 -40.03 6.92
N SER A 276 19.21 -39.84 5.92
CA SER A 276 19.43 -40.83 4.86
C SER A 276 19.95 -42.19 5.34
N VAL A 277 20.57 -42.25 6.53
CA VAL A 277 21.10 -43.47 7.18
C VAL A 277 20.00 -44.40 7.70
N LEU A 278 18.80 -43.88 7.96
CA LEU A 278 17.66 -44.67 8.45
C LEU A 278 16.91 -45.37 7.31
N ASP A 279 16.32 -46.52 7.63
CA ASP A 279 15.46 -47.26 6.69
C ASP A 279 14.04 -46.69 6.62
N ARG A 280 13.24 -47.08 5.62
CA ARG A 280 11.88 -46.53 5.40
C ARG A 280 11.01 -46.61 6.65
N ASP A 281 10.93 -47.79 7.27
CA ASP A 281 10.09 -48.01 8.45
C ASP A 281 10.65 -47.30 9.70
N GLN A 282 11.98 -47.16 9.82
CA GLN A 282 12.62 -46.38 10.88
C GLN A 282 12.31 -44.88 10.79
N LEU A 283 12.30 -44.33 9.57
CA LEU A 283 11.89 -42.96 9.28
C LEU A 283 10.39 -42.75 9.51
N TYR A 284 9.57 -43.74 9.12
CA TYR A 284 8.12 -43.72 9.32
C TYR A 284 7.77 -43.71 10.83
N GLN A 285 8.40 -44.56 11.63
CA GLN A 285 8.26 -44.60 13.09
C GLN A 285 8.73 -43.29 13.77
N LEU A 286 9.78 -42.66 13.24
CA LEU A 286 10.25 -41.36 13.71
C LEU A 286 9.23 -40.25 13.38
N ALA A 287 8.70 -40.23 12.15
CA ALA A 287 7.70 -39.25 11.73
C ALA A 287 6.35 -39.41 12.46
N SER A 288 5.90 -40.64 12.73
CA SER A 288 4.67 -40.89 13.50
C SER A 288 4.77 -40.41 14.95
N CYS A 289 5.98 -40.38 15.54
CA CYS A 289 6.21 -39.82 16.88
C CYS A 289 5.97 -38.31 16.99
N PHE A 290 5.98 -37.59 15.86
CA PHE A 290 5.64 -36.15 15.77
C PHE A 290 4.21 -35.91 15.27
N GLY A 291 3.42 -36.98 15.06
CA GLY A 291 2.07 -36.88 14.52
C GLY A 291 2.03 -36.44 13.05
N LEU A 292 3.13 -36.64 12.31
CA LEU A 292 3.20 -36.29 10.88
C LEU A 292 2.57 -37.38 9.99
N VAL A 293 2.56 -38.64 10.43
CA VAL A 293 2.06 -39.79 9.65
C VAL A 293 1.29 -40.76 10.57
N THR A 294 0.36 -41.56 10.03
CA THR A 294 -0.31 -42.62 10.82
C THR A 294 0.69 -43.59 11.46
N LEU A 295 0.31 -44.16 12.60
CA LEU A 295 0.84 -45.44 13.04
C LEU A 295 0.11 -46.53 12.25
N LYS A 296 0.86 -47.38 11.52
CA LYS A 296 0.32 -48.65 11.01
C LYS A 296 -0.27 -49.43 12.19
N LYS A 297 -1.54 -49.83 12.11
CA LYS A 297 -2.04 -50.91 12.97
C LYS A 297 -1.34 -52.20 12.54
N GLU A 298 -0.68 -52.87 13.47
CA GLU A 298 -0.18 -54.22 13.23
C GLU A 298 -1.38 -55.14 12.99
N SER A 299 -1.39 -55.84 11.85
CA SER A 299 -2.33 -56.91 11.60
C SER A 299 -1.97 -58.09 12.49
N SER A 300 -2.81 -58.37 13.50
CA SER A 300 -2.58 -59.43 14.48
C SER A 300 -2.37 -60.80 13.82
N GLN A 301 -1.11 -61.24 13.73
CA GLN A 301 -0.77 -62.63 13.45
C GLN A 301 -0.90 -63.45 14.74
N ASN A 302 -2.12 -63.80 15.13
CA ASN A 302 -2.34 -64.90 16.07
C ASN A 302 -2.55 -66.19 15.29
N ASN A 303 -1.45 -66.80 14.87
CA ASN A 303 -1.42 -68.25 14.62
C ASN A 303 -1.32 -68.94 15.99
N GLU A 304 -2.46 -69.29 16.59
CA GLU A 304 -2.50 -70.35 17.60
C GLU A 304 -3.12 -71.60 16.98
N GLU A 305 -2.52 -72.74 17.29
CA GLU A 305 -2.67 -73.98 16.53
C GLU A 305 -3.98 -74.72 16.85
N ASN A 306 -4.51 -75.43 15.85
CA ASN A 306 -5.59 -76.38 16.06
C ASN A 306 -5.20 -77.45 17.10
N LYS A 307 -5.95 -77.51 18.20
CA LYS A 307 -6.22 -78.77 18.90
C LYS A 307 -7.71 -79.04 18.91
N ILE A 308 -8.08 -80.08 18.18
CA ILE A 308 -9.33 -80.80 18.35
C ILE A 308 -9.17 -81.66 19.61
N ASP A 309 -10.16 -81.67 20.48
CA ASP A 309 -10.57 -82.85 21.27
C ASP A 309 -12.07 -82.67 21.61
N ASP A 310 -12.82 -83.78 21.53
CA ASP A 310 -14.27 -83.84 21.77
C ASP A 310 -14.63 -83.67 23.26
N ASP A 311 -15.79 -83.07 23.56
CA ASP A 311 -16.85 -83.76 24.33
C ASP A 311 -18.17 -82.97 24.46
N ASN A 312 -19.28 -83.70 24.68
CA ASN A 312 -20.63 -83.16 24.92
C ASN A 312 -20.76 -82.49 26.30
N ASP A 313 -21.61 -81.46 26.46
CA ASP A 313 -23.05 -81.63 26.83
C ASP A 313 -23.75 -80.28 27.15
N GLY A 314 -25.10 -80.23 27.17
CA GLY A 314 -25.83 -79.26 28.03
C GLY A 314 -26.66 -78.10 27.44
N GLN A 315 -27.79 -78.42 26.79
CA GLN A 315 -29.11 -77.73 26.89
C GLN A 315 -29.39 -76.30 26.33
N LEU A 316 -30.52 -76.25 25.59
CA LEU A 316 -31.23 -75.12 24.93
C LEU A 316 -32.41 -74.56 25.80
N PRO A 317 -33.18 -73.54 25.36
CA PRO A 317 -32.90 -72.38 24.47
C PRO A 317 -33.27 -71.05 25.22
N PRO A 318 -34.32 -70.19 24.93
CA PRO A 318 -35.31 -70.06 23.85
C PRO A 318 -35.02 -68.93 22.82
N ALA A 319 -35.73 -68.96 21.69
CA ALA A 319 -35.52 -68.11 20.51
C ALA A 319 -36.29 -66.77 20.47
N LYS A 320 -35.78 -65.80 19.69
CA LYS A 320 -36.61 -64.80 18.97
C LYS A 320 -36.09 -64.52 17.54
N ARG A 321 -36.75 -65.19 16.58
CA ARG A 321 -36.92 -64.89 15.15
C ARG A 321 -35.87 -64.01 14.45
N ILE A 322 -35.05 -64.67 13.62
CA ILE A 322 -34.44 -64.10 12.42
C ILE A 322 -35.53 -63.57 11.48
N ARG A 323 -35.32 -62.39 10.91
CA ARG A 323 -35.80 -62.05 9.56
C ARG A 323 -34.58 -61.85 8.68
N SER A 324 -34.46 -62.68 7.67
CA SER A 324 -33.44 -62.61 6.63
C SER A 324 -33.62 -61.35 5.79
N ASN A 325 -32.52 -60.68 5.47
CA ASN A 325 -32.28 -60.04 4.19
C ASN A 325 -30.76 -59.98 4.00
N ASP A 326 -30.26 -60.62 2.94
CA ASP A 326 -28.85 -60.60 2.58
C ASP A 326 -28.42 -59.19 2.16
N GLN A 327 -27.35 -58.67 2.76
CA GLN A 327 -26.42 -57.69 2.17
C GLN A 327 -25.29 -57.40 3.17
N ASP A 328 -24.30 -58.31 3.22
CA ASP A 328 -23.02 -58.05 3.88
C ASP A 328 -22.22 -57.05 3.04
N ILE A 329 -22.50 -55.76 3.23
CA ILE A 329 -21.72 -54.65 2.67
C ILE A 329 -20.66 -54.26 3.69
N GLU A 330 -19.41 -54.67 3.45
CA GLU A 330 -18.28 -54.40 4.34
C GLU A 330 -18.10 -52.90 4.61
N GLU A 331 -18.04 -52.52 5.89
CA GLU A 331 -17.85 -51.14 6.33
C GLU A 331 -16.46 -50.59 5.99
N PHE A 332 -16.37 -49.65 5.05
CA PHE A 332 -15.14 -48.90 4.78
C PHE A 332 -15.11 -47.52 5.47
N HIS A 333 -14.32 -47.41 6.54
CA HIS A 333 -14.03 -46.12 7.20
C HIS A 333 -13.16 -45.19 6.33
N LEU A 334 -13.40 -43.88 6.41
CA LEU A 334 -12.57 -42.82 5.80
C LEU A 334 -11.08 -42.88 6.21
N SER A 335 -10.77 -43.44 7.38
CA SER A 335 -9.38 -43.72 7.79
C SER A 335 -8.67 -44.67 6.83
N CYS A 336 -9.38 -45.63 6.22
CA CYS A 336 -8.77 -46.66 5.37
C CYS A 336 -8.32 -46.10 4.01
N LEU A 337 -8.99 -45.07 3.47
CA LEU A 337 -8.59 -44.41 2.21
C LEU A 337 -7.27 -43.63 2.42
N ARG A 338 -7.14 -43.00 3.60
CA ARG A 338 -5.90 -42.41 4.09
C ARG A 338 -4.79 -43.46 4.26
N ASP A 339 -5.06 -44.56 4.96
CA ASP A 339 -4.08 -45.63 5.18
C ASP A 339 -3.56 -46.23 3.85
N LYS A 340 -4.44 -46.38 2.84
CA LYS A 340 -4.09 -46.83 1.48
C LYS A 340 -3.22 -45.82 0.73
N LEU A 341 -3.56 -44.52 0.77
CA LEU A 341 -2.76 -43.46 0.13
C LEU A 341 -1.39 -43.28 0.79
N GLU A 342 -1.34 -43.24 2.13
CA GLU A 342 -0.07 -43.15 2.88
C GLU A 342 0.83 -44.37 2.59
N ALA A 343 0.28 -45.59 2.52
CA ALA A 343 1.05 -46.78 2.19
C ALA A 343 1.65 -46.76 0.76
N LYS A 344 0.89 -46.24 -0.22
CA LYS A 344 1.22 -46.25 -1.65
C LYS A 344 2.23 -45.15 -2.06
N PHE A 345 2.15 -43.95 -1.47
CA PHE A 345 2.96 -42.79 -1.91
C PHE A 345 4.11 -42.39 -0.97
N MET A 346 4.16 -42.86 0.29
CA MET A 346 5.23 -42.54 1.24
C MET A 346 6.53 -43.31 0.96
N ASP A 347 7.31 -42.87 -0.02
CA ASP A 347 8.68 -43.35 -0.24
C ASP A 347 9.70 -42.73 0.75
N LYS A 348 10.91 -43.29 0.79
CA LYS A 348 11.98 -42.83 1.68
C LYS A 348 12.35 -41.36 1.43
N ASP A 349 12.31 -40.88 0.18
CA ASP A 349 12.63 -39.48 -0.13
C ASP A 349 11.55 -38.51 0.37
N LEU A 350 10.26 -38.85 0.23
CA LEU A 350 9.16 -38.03 0.73
C LEU A 350 9.17 -37.92 2.25
N ILE A 351 9.38 -39.02 2.99
CA ILE A 351 9.46 -38.97 4.46
C ILE A 351 10.65 -38.11 4.91
N ILE A 352 11.80 -38.22 4.24
CA ILE A 352 12.96 -37.34 4.49
C ILE A 352 12.62 -35.88 4.18
N ARG A 353 11.90 -35.58 3.09
CA ARG A 353 11.45 -34.21 2.77
C ARG A 353 10.48 -33.66 3.81
N ILE A 354 9.52 -34.46 4.28
CA ILE A 354 8.57 -34.06 5.34
C ILE A 354 9.33 -33.69 6.62
N LEU A 355 10.28 -34.53 7.05
CA LEU A 355 11.13 -34.24 8.22
C LEU A 355 12.00 -32.99 8.00
N ILE A 356 12.61 -32.82 6.83
CA ILE A 356 13.36 -31.60 6.49
C ILE A 356 12.46 -30.37 6.51
N HIS A 357 11.26 -30.45 5.94
CA HIS A 357 10.30 -29.36 5.88
C HIS A 357 9.91 -28.89 7.29
N HIS A 358 9.67 -29.82 8.22
CA HIS A 358 9.26 -29.53 9.58
C HIS A 358 10.41 -29.07 10.51
N PHE A 359 11.64 -29.56 10.30
CA PHE A 359 12.76 -29.35 11.22
C PHE A 359 13.93 -28.49 10.70
N ALA A 360 14.04 -28.19 9.41
CA ALA A 360 15.14 -27.37 8.91
C ALA A 360 14.98 -25.90 9.30
N ARG A 361 16.11 -25.24 9.62
CA ARG A 361 16.16 -23.77 9.73
C ARG A 361 15.91 -23.16 8.34
N ARG A 362 15.16 -22.06 8.34
CA ARG A 362 14.79 -21.32 7.14
C ARG A 362 15.47 -19.97 7.16
N GLN A 363 15.75 -19.43 5.97
CA GLN A 363 16.18 -18.05 5.81
C GLN A 363 15.07 -17.13 6.31
N SER A 364 15.41 -16.08 7.06
CA SER A 364 14.40 -15.14 7.55
C SER A 364 13.79 -14.35 6.38
N GLU A 365 12.58 -13.83 6.56
CA GLU A 365 11.91 -13.02 5.53
C GLU A 365 12.76 -11.81 5.16
N LEU A 366 13.41 -11.19 6.17
CA LEU A 366 14.31 -10.05 6.00
C LEU A 366 15.61 -10.43 5.27
N GLU A 367 16.21 -11.56 5.62
CA GLU A 367 17.37 -12.10 4.88
C GLU A 367 17.01 -12.42 3.42
N TYR A 368 15.81 -12.93 3.15
CA TYR A 368 15.33 -13.20 1.79
C TYR A 368 15.22 -11.89 1.01
N ILE A 369 14.54 -10.88 1.55
CA ILE A 369 14.39 -9.55 0.96
C ILE A 369 15.74 -8.89 0.70
N ASN A 370 16.68 -8.96 1.63
CA ASN A 370 18.03 -8.41 1.46
C ASN A 370 18.87 -9.18 0.44
N SER A 371 18.54 -10.46 0.19
CA SER A 371 19.14 -11.24 -0.91
C SER A 371 18.50 -10.99 -2.29
N LEU A 372 17.41 -10.21 -2.38
CA LEU A 372 16.83 -9.80 -3.66
C LEU A 372 17.62 -8.63 -4.27
N SER A 373 17.82 -8.70 -5.59
CA SER A 373 18.20 -7.53 -6.38
C SER A 373 17.10 -6.47 -6.34
N LEU A 374 17.50 -5.21 -6.17
CA LEU A 374 16.58 -4.05 -6.31
C LEU A 374 16.08 -3.91 -7.74
N TYR A 375 16.98 -4.06 -8.71
CA TYR A 375 16.67 -3.90 -10.12
C TYR A 375 16.33 -5.25 -10.76
N PRO A 376 15.34 -5.30 -11.67
CA PRO A 376 14.98 -6.51 -12.38
C PRO A 376 16.06 -6.94 -13.40
N THR A 377 16.07 -8.22 -13.72
CA THR A 377 16.94 -8.86 -14.75
C THR A 377 16.10 -9.37 -15.91
N GLU A 378 16.75 -9.76 -17.01
CA GLU A 378 16.13 -10.42 -18.17
C GLU A 378 15.12 -11.52 -17.81
N ASP A 379 15.45 -12.36 -16.83
CA ASP A 379 14.60 -13.48 -16.40
C ASP A 379 13.27 -13.03 -15.76
N LEU A 380 13.20 -11.79 -15.24
CA LEU A 380 12.02 -11.23 -14.59
C LEU A 380 11.25 -10.27 -15.50
N ILE A 381 11.94 -9.49 -16.33
CA ILE A 381 11.32 -8.44 -17.16
C ILE A 381 10.34 -9.04 -18.18
N TRP A 382 10.68 -10.19 -18.77
CA TRP A 382 9.82 -10.92 -19.73
C TRP A 382 9.09 -12.11 -19.09
N ASP A 383 8.93 -12.12 -17.76
CA ASP A 383 8.19 -13.16 -17.04
C ASP A 383 6.70 -12.85 -16.94
N GLU A 384 5.91 -13.26 -17.93
CA GLU A 384 4.49 -12.85 -18.04
C GLU A 384 3.60 -13.38 -16.90
N ASN A 385 4.04 -14.37 -16.12
CA ASN A 385 3.39 -14.85 -14.90
C ASN A 385 3.42 -13.80 -13.75
N ARG A 386 4.39 -12.89 -13.79
CA ARG A 386 4.75 -11.95 -12.71
C ARG A 386 4.80 -10.49 -13.18
N VAL A 387 5.05 -10.29 -14.46
CA VAL A 387 5.07 -9.01 -15.18
C VAL A 387 4.14 -9.19 -16.40
N PRO A 388 2.81 -9.29 -16.18
CA PRO A 388 1.83 -9.49 -17.23
C PRO A 388 1.87 -8.34 -18.26
N THR A 389 1.35 -8.58 -19.46
CA THR A 389 1.12 -7.52 -20.46
C THR A 389 -0.20 -6.79 -20.21
N GLU A 390 -0.37 -5.60 -20.78
CA GLU A 390 -1.65 -4.86 -20.75
C GLU A 390 -2.83 -5.66 -21.35
N TYR A 391 -2.56 -6.64 -22.21
CA TYR A 391 -3.56 -7.51 -22.86
C TYR A 391 -4.03 -8.69 -21.99
N TYR A 392 -3.68 -8.71 -20.71
CA TYR A 392 -4.08 -9.77 -19.79
C TYR A 392 -5.61 -9.82 -19.61
N SER A 393 -6.23 -10.94 -20.02
CA SER A 393 -7.70 -11.13 -20.06
C SER A 393 -8.37 -11.32 -18.69
N GLY A 394 -7.60 -11.57 -17.62
CA GLY A 394 -8.14 -11.99 -16.32
C GLY A 394 -8.41 -13.49 -16.17
N GLU A 395 -8.43 -14.25 -17.27
CA GLU A 395 -8.80 -15.67 -17.28
C GLU A 395 -7.72 -16.60 -16.72
N ASN A 396 -6.45 -16.20 -16.77
CA ASN A 396 -5.32 -16.98 -16.25
C ASN A 396 -5.04 -16.67 -14.76
N CYS A 397 -4.12 -17.42 -14.14
CA CYS A 397 -3.55 -17.07 -12.84
C CYS A 397 -2.29 -16.23 -13.04
N LEU A 398 -1.94 -15.41 -12.03
CA LEU A 398 -0.65 -14.73 -11.94
C LEU A 398 -0.02 -14.98 -10.57
N ALA A 399 1.30 -15.08 -10.51
CA ALA A 399 2.06 -15.25 -9.27
C ALA A 399 2.30 -13.91 -8.56
N LEU A 400 1.20 -13.17 -8.35
CA LEU A 400 1.18 -11.84 -7.75
C LEU A 400 0.49 -11.84 -6.37
N PRO A 401 0.98 -11.06 -5.40
CA PRO A 401 0.23 -10.81 -4.16
C PRO A 401 -1.02 -9.97 -4.45
N LYS A 402 -2.05 -10.08 -3.61
CA LYS A 402 -3.29 -9.30 -3.70
C LYS A 402 -3.39 -8.30 -2.55
N LEU A 403 -3.81 -7.07 -2.85
CA LEU A 403 -4.22 -6.08 -1.84
C LEU A 403 -5.70 -6.31 -1.49
N GLY A 404 -5.93 -6.96 -0.36
CA GLY A 404 -7.25 -7.13 0.23
C GLY A 404 -7.48 -6.13 1.37
N LEU A 405 -8.58 -6.31 2.11
CA LEU A 405 -8.86 -5.47 3.28
C LEU A 405 -7.93 -5.76 4.48
N GLN A 406 -7.35 -6.96 4.54
CA GLN A 406 -6.58 -7.48 5.69
C GLN A 406 -5.18 -7.98 5.31
N PHE A 407 -4.23 -7.84 6.23
CA PHE A 407 -2.83 -8.28 6.10
C PHE A 407 -2.36 -8.95 7.39
N LEU A 408 -1.57 -10.03 7.30
CA LEU A 408 -1.22 -10.86 8.46
C LEU A 408 -0.44 -10.07 9.53
N THR A 409 0.56 -9.30 9.09
CA THR A 409 1.38 -8.42 9.92
C THR A 409 1.83 -7.22 9.10
N LEU A 410 2.43 -6.22 9.75
CA LEU A 410 3.02 -5.07 9.06
C LEU A 410 4.09 -5.47 8.03
N GLN A 411 4.78 -6.60 8.25
CA GLN A 411 5.78 -7.13 7.33
C GLN A 411 5.13 -7.73 6.07
N ASP A 412 4.03 -8.47 6.19
CA ASP A 412 3.24 -8.96 5.05
C ASP A 412 2.67 -7.78 4.24
N TYR A 413 2.08 -6.80 4.92
CA TYR A 413 1.61 -5.56 4.31
C TYR A 413 2.69 -4.85 3.47
N LEU A 414 3.87 -4.63 4.05
CA LEU A 414 5.01 -4.04 3.35
C LEU A 414 5.49 -4.92 2.19
N LEU A 415 5.51 -6.25 2.37
CA LEU A 415 6.01 -7.18 1.36
C LEU A 415 5.10 -7.32 0.13
N ARG A 416 3.77 -7.31 0.32
CA ARG A 416 2.83 -7.28 -0.81
C ARG A 416 2.99 -6.00 -1.61
N ASN A 417 2.99 -4.85 -0.92
CA ASN A 417 3.19 -3.53 -1.53
C ASN A 417 4.54 -3.42 -2.26
N PHE A 418 5.63 -3.86 -1.64
CA PHE A 418 6.97 -3.90 -2.24
C PHE A 418 7.01 -4.73 -3.52
N ASN A 419 6.43 -5.94 -3.50
CA ASN A 419 6.44 -6.80 -4.67
C ASN A 419 5.59 -6.24 -5.80
N LEU A 420 4.40 -5.71 -5.51
CA LEU A 420 3.55 -5.09 -6.52
C LEU A 420 4.21 -3.85 -7.15
N PHE A 421 4.70 -2.92 -6.34
CA PHE A 421 5.44 -1.75 -6.82
C PHE A 421 6.66 -2.15 -7.67
N ARG A 422 7.45 -3.14 -7.21
CA ARG A 422 8.61 -3.62 -7.96
C ARG A 422 8.22 -4.22 -9.31
N LEU A 423 7.17 -5.03 -9.37
CA LEU A 423 6.76 -5.75 -10.58
C LEU A 423 6.03 -4.83 -11.58
N GLU A 424 5.22 -3.89 -11.10
CA GLU A 424 4.54 -2.90 -11.94
C GLU A 424 5.55 -1.96 -12.60
N SER A 425 6.49 -1.41 -11.85
CA SER A 425 7.56 -0.60 -12.44
C SER A 425 8.54 -1.44 -13.29
N THR A 426 8.61 -2.77 -13.09
CA THR A 426 9.34 -3.67 -14.02
C THR A 426 8.65 -3.74 -15.39
N TYR A 427 7.32 -3.61 -15.44
CA TYR A 427 6.58 -3.47 -16.69
C TYR A 427 6.87 -2.13 -17.38
N GLU A 428 6.97 -1.02 -16.65
CA GLU A 428 7.41 0.27 -17.22
C GLU A 428 8.80 0.14 -17.87
N ILE A 429 9.76 -0.49 -17.17
CA ILE A 429 11.10 -0.77 -17.71
C ILE A 429 11.04 -1.66 -18.95
N ARG A 430 10.16 -2.66 -19.00
CA ARG A 430 9.97 -3.50 -20.20
C ARG A 430 9.61 -2.64 -21.40
N GLN A 431 8.59 -1.79 -21.28
CA GLN A 431 8.11 -0.94 -22.38
C GLN A 431 9.20 0.01 -22.91
N ASP A 432 9.91 0.69 -22.00
CA ASP A 432 10.99 1.61 -22.38
C ASP A 432 12.21 0.91 -23.01
N ILE A 433 12.57 -0.29 -22.53
CA ILE A 433 13.62 -1.12 -23.15
C ILE A 433 13.19 -1.59 -24.54
N GLU A 434 11.95 -2.06 -24.70
CA GLU A 434 11.42 -2.51 -25.99
C GLU A 434 11.39 -1.37 -27.02
N ASP A 435 10.83 -0.19 -26.67
CA ASP A 435 10.77 0.98 -27.55
C ASP A 435 12.17 1.45 -27.98
N ALA A 436 13.11 1.61 -27.04
CA ALA A 436 14.45 2.10 -27.38
C ALA A 436 15.24 1.14 -28.27
N ILE A 437 15.16 -0.17 -28.04
CA ILE A 437 15.84 -1.18 -28.86
C ILE A 437 15.24 -1.23 -30.27
N ILE A 438 13.91 -1.16 -30.39
CA ILE A 438 13.21 -1.08 -31.68
C ILE A 438 13.66 0.18 -32.45
N ARG A 439 13.82 1.32 -31.77
CA ARG A 439 14.35 2.56 -32.38
C ARG A 439 15.82 2.49 -32.78
N LEU A 440 16.66 1.80 -32.02
CA LEU A 440 18.09 1.63 -32.31
C LEU A 440 18.36 0.73 -33.52
N LYS A 441 17.42 -0.16 -33.88
CA LYS A 441 17.52 -1.07 -35.04
C LYS A 441 18.83 -1.85 -35.06
N ALA A 442 19.05 -2.64 -34.01
CA ALA A 442 20.22 -3.51 -33.88
C ALA A 442 20.21 -4.64 -34.92
N TRP A 443 21.33 -4.84 -35.62
CA TRP A 443 21.53 -5.93 -36.58
C TRP A 443 22.96 -6.48 -36.54
N ARG A 444 23.16 -7.68 -37.10
CA ARG A 444 24.44 -8.42 -37.03
C ARG A 444 25.43 -7.93 -38.09
N GLY A 445 26.48 -7.24 -37.66
CA GLY A 445 27.61 -6.85 -38.50
C GLY A 445 28.49 -8.03 -38.95
N GLU A 446 29.41 -7.76 -39.88
CA GLU A 446 30.24 -8.77 -40.57
C GLU A 446 31.03 -9.67 -39.62
N PHE A 447 31.60 -9.10 -38.56
CA PHE A 447 32.37 -9.83 -37.53
C PHE A 447 31.52 -10.36 -36.36
N GLY A 448 30.19 -10.31 -36.47
CA GLY A 448 29.26 -10.74 -35.41
C GLY A 448 29.03 -9.68 -34.30
N GLN A 449 29.64 -8.51 -34.41
CA GLN A 449 29.35 -7.33 -33.59
C GLN A 449 27.94 -6.78 -33.86
N ALA A 450 27.33 -6.11 -32.88
CA ALA A 450 26.07 -5.41 -33.08
C ALA A 450 26.30 -4.07 -33.79
N VAL A 451 25.53 -3.79 -34.83
CA VAL A 451 25.52 -2.53 -35.56
C VAL A 451 24.14 -1.90 -35.44
N PHE A 452 24.07 -0.57 -35.36
CA PHE A 452 22.85 0.18 -35.06
C PHE A 452 22.61 1.22 -36.15
N ASP A 453 21.57 1.01 -36.95
CA ASP A 453 21.16 1.93 -38.03
C ASP A 453 20.20 3.03 -37.53
N GLY A 454 19.72 2.90 -36.29
CA GLY A 454 18.75 3.79 -35.67
C GLY A 454 19.33 4.59 -34.50
N TRP A 455 18.48 5.42 -33.90
CA TRP A 455 18.82 6.26 -32.75
C TRP A 455 17.68 6.27 -31.75
N SER A 456 18.00 6.30 -30.46
CA SER A 456 17.05 6.53 -29.37
C SER A 456 17.45 7.78 -28.60
N ARG A 457 16.45 8.49 -28.05
CA ARG A 457 16.67 9.58 -27.08
C ARG A 457 17.09 9.02 -25.72
N MET A 458 16.54 7.86 -25.36
CA MET A 458 16.65 7.26 -24.03
C MET A 458 17.76 6.21 -23.91
N ALA A 459 18.38 5.80 -25.03
CA ALA A 459 19.45 4.80 -25.03
C ALA A 459 20.63 5.20 -25.93
N LEU A 460 21.85 5.06 -25.39
CA LEU A 460 23.11 5.34 -26.11
C LEU A 460 24.06 4.13 -26.05
N PRO A 461 24.82 3.86 -27.13
CA PRO A 461 25.83 2.79 -27.14
C PRO A 461 27.02 3.18 -26.23
N ILE A 462 27.45 2.22 -25.41
CA ILE A 462 28.60 2.38 -24.53
C ILE A 462 29.90 2.19 -25.33
N GLN A 463 30.84 3.12 -25.17
CA GLN A 463 32.17 3.04 -25.75
C GLN A 463 33.15 2.23 -24.89
N ALA A 464 32.98 2.27 -23.57
CA ALA A 464 33.77 1.50 -22.61
C ALA A 464 33.02 1.33 -21.28
N PHE A 465 33.15 0.14 -20.69
CA PHE A 465 32.64 -0.21 -19.37
C PHE A 465 33.79 -0.83 -18.56
N ASN A 466 34.10 -0.32 -17.37
CA ASN A 466 35.15 -0.87 -16.50
C ASN A 466 34.69 -0.89 -15.05
N ILE A 467 34.84 -2.01 -14.33
CA ILE A 467 34.62 -2.05 -12.88
C ILE A 467 35.84 -1.44 -12.19
N VAL A 468 35.62 -0.42 -11.36
CA VAL A 468 36.65 0.37 -10.68
C VAL A 468 36.86 -0.09 -9.24
N GLU A 469 35.78 -0.45 -8.54
CA GLU A 469 35.82 -0.84 -7.13
C GLU A 469 34.85 -1.98 -6.86
N VAL A 470 35.31 -2.98 -6.10
CA VAL A 470 34.47 -3.97 -5.41
C VAL A 470 34.83 -3.90 -3.93
N ALA A 471 33.97 -3.29 -3.13
CA ALA A 471 34.13 -3.23 -1.68
C ALA A 471 33.90 -4.62 -1.06
N LYS A 472 34.50 -4.85 0.11
CA LYS A 472 34.25 -6.07 0.88
C LYS A 472 32.75 -6.16 1.26
N PRO A 473 32.18 -7.37 1.42
CA PRO A 473 30.88 -7.55 2.04
C PRO A 473 30.82 -6.94 3.44
N ASP A 474 29.66 -6.43 3.82
CA ASP A 474 29.35 -6.08 5.21
C ASP A 474 29.27 -7.36 6.07
N LEU A 475 29.41 -7.21 7.39
CA LEU A 475 29.31 -8.34 8.33
C LEU A 475 27.95 -9.05 8.19
N GLY A 476 27.98 -10.34 7.87
CA GLY A 476 26.80 -11.18 7.61
C GLY A 476 26.30 -11.16 6.15
N ALA A 477 26.68 -10.17 5.35
CA ALA A 477 26.25 -10.09 3.95
C ALA A 477 26.99 -11.10 3.06
N LYS A 478 26.26 -11.74 2.14
CA LYS A 478 26.82 -12.66 1.11
C LYS A 478 27.28 -11.92 -0.15
N HIS A 479 26.97 -10.64 -0.29
CA HIS A 479 27.28 -9.79 -1.44
C HIS A 479 28.21 -8.64 -1.02
N PRO A 480 29.00 -8.05 -1.94
CA PRO A 480 29.81 -6.87 -1.62
C PRO A 480 28.92 -5.70 -1.15
N ALA A 481 29.45 -4.85 -0.25
CA ALA A 481 28.74 -3.67 0.24
C ALA A 481 28.54 -2.59 -0.85
N ARG A 482 29.44 -2.54 -1.84
CA ARG A 482 29.44 -1.58 -2.94
C ARG A 482 30.22 -2.14 -4.13
N VAL A 483 29.66 -1.99 -5.34
CA VAL A 483 30.40 -2.12 -6.60
C VAL A 483 30.31 -0.80 -7.33
N ARG A 484 31.44 -0.30 -7.88
CA ARG A 484 31.49 0.92 -8.70
C ARG A 484 32.10 0.64 -10.07
N ALA A 485 31.54 1.23 -11.13
CA ALA A 485 31.98 1.07 -12.50
C ALA A 485 32.03 2.43 -13.24
N ASP A 486 33.01 2.57 -14.12
CA ASP A 486 33.16 3.67 -15.07
C ASP A 486 32.46 3.32 -16.39
N VAL A 487 31.55 4.18 -16.84
CA VAL A 487 30.86 4.05 -18.14
C VAL A 487 31.15 5.27 -19.01
N ARG A 488 31.51 5.05 -20.28
CA ARG A 488 31.76 6.10 -21.27
C ARG A 488 30.76 6.02 -22.41
N VAL A 489 30.12 7.14 -22.73
CA VAL A 489 29.13 7.24 -23.83
C VAL A 489 29.48 8.36 -24.80
N ALA A 490 29.17 8.17 -26.08
CA ALA A 490 29.38 9.17 -27.12
C ALA A 490 28.26 10.22 -27.12
N LEU A 491 28.57 11.46 -26.71
CA LEU A 491 27.64 12.60 -26.84
C LEU A 491 27.88 13.46 -28.10
N ALA A 492 28.92 13.16 -28.86
CA ALA A 492 29.22 13.86 -30.11
C ALA A 492 28.25 13.42 -31.22
N GLY A 493 27.65 14.37 -31.95
CA GLY A 493 26.65 14.11 -32.99
C GLY A 493 25.20 14.07 -32.50
N LEU A 494 24.94 14.11 -31.19
CA LEU A 494 23.58 14.25 -30.65
C LEU A 494 23.03 15.67 -30.83
N ARG A 495 21.71 15.78 -30.96
CA ARG A 495 20.99 17.07 -30.95
C ARG A 495 21.22 17.80 -29.61
N PRO A 496 21.30 19.14 -29.60
CA PRO A 496 21.67 19.90 -28.40
C PRO A 496 20.69 19.71 -27.22
N GLU A 497 19.40 19.47 -27.50
CA GLU A 497 18.39 19.17 -26.49
C GLU A 497 18.66 17.83 -25.80
N ILE A 498 18.85 16.77 -26.58
CA ILE A 498 19.17 15.41 -26.10
C ILE A 498 20.51 15.44 -25.33
N ARG A 499 21.51 16.15 -25.85
CA ARG A 499 22.79 16.32 -25.17
C ARG A 499 22.63 17.03 -23.81
N LYS A 500 21.74 18.01 -23.71
CA LYS A 500 21.44 18.70 -22.44
C LYS A 500 20.77 17.77 -21.43
N GLU A 501 19.92 16.85 -21.88
CA GLU A 501 19.28 15.84 -21.03
C GLU A 501 20.31 14.84 -20.46
N TRP A 502 21.16 14.27 -21.32
CA TRP A 502 22.22 13.35 -20.89
C TRP A 502 23.32 14.02 -20.03
N LEU A 503 23.55 15.33 -20.19
CA LEU A 503 24.38 16.12 -19.27
C LEU A 503 23.65 16.47 -17.96
N GLY A 504 22.31 16.48 -17.97
CA GLY A 504 21.45 16.83 -16.84
C GLY A 504 21.30 15.72 -15.80
N LEU A 505 21.89 14.54 -16.05
CA LEU A 505 21.88 13.39 -15.15
C LEU A 505 22.50 13.71 -13.80
N ARG A 506 21.80 13.30 -12.74
CA ARG A 506 22.09 13.61 -11.35
C ARG A 506 22.51 12.37 -10.59
N ARG A 507 23.10 12.60 -9.42
CA ARG A 507 23.35 11.54 -8.45
C ARG A 507 22.01 10.95 -8.00
N HIS A 508 21.97 9.62 -7.83
CA HIS A 508 20.79 8.81 -7.53
C HIS A 508 19.81 8.57 -8.69
N ASP A 509 20.09 9.06 -9.90
CA ASP A 509 19.31 8.69 -11.09
C ASP A 509 19.57 7.21 -11.46
N PRO A 510 18.53 6.37 -11.59
CA PRO A 510 18.69 4.97 -11.98
C PRO A 510 18.89 4.81 -13.50
N VAL A 511 19.73 3.84 -13.84
CA VAL A 511 20.23 3.56 -15.19
C VAL A 511 20.23 2.06 -15.44
N PHE A 512 19.99 1.63 -16.68
CA PHE A 512 20.09 0.22 -17.05
C PHE A 512 21.17 -0.03 -18.09
N LEU A 513 21.92 -1.11 -17.87
CA LEU A 513 22.96 -1.64 -18.73
C LEU A 513 22.40 -2.85 -19.49
N VAL A 514 22.31 -2.76 -20.81
CA VAL A 514 21.66 -3.78 -21.64
C VAL A 514 22.62 -4.36 -22.68
N THR A 515 22.75 -5.68 -22.73
CA THR A 515 23.62 -6.41 -23.68
C THR A 515 22.81 -7.08 -24.78
N ILE A 516 23.13 -6.78 -26.04
CA ILE A 516 22.42 -7.30 -27.23
C ILE A 516 23.42 -7.97 -28.18
N ARG A 517 23.10 -9.17 -28.63
CA ARG A 517 23.83 -9.91 -29.68
C ARG A 517 22.86 -10.24 -30.83
N PRO A 518 22.63 -9.30 -31.76
CA PRO A 518 21.64 -9.49 -32.81
C PRO A 518 22.04 -10.67 -33.70
N THR A 519 21.05 -11.53 -33.99
CA THR A 519 21.22 -12.68 -34.90
C THR A 519 20.76 -12.38 -36.33
N LYS A 520 19.89 -11.36 -36.48
CA LYS A 520 19.23 -10.96 -37.72
C LYS A 520 20.13 -10.05 -38.56
N GLN A 521 19.97 -10.09 -39.89
CA GLN A 521 20.70 -9.25 -40.84
C GLN A 521 20.05 -7.86 -41.01
N GLN A 522 20.78 -6.94 -41.66
CA GLN A 522 20.30 -5.59 -41.96
C GLN A 522 18.97 -5.60 -42.73
N GLY A 523 18.06 -4.68 -42.38
CA GLY A 523 16.74 -4.57 -43.01
C GLY A 523 15.66 -5.54 -42.48
N TRP A 524 15.99 -6.41 -41.52
CA TRP A 524 15.00 -7.19 -40.79
C TRP A 524 13.97 -6.30 -40.06
N LYS A 525 12.72 -6.74 -39.98
CA LYS A 525 11.61 -6.05 -39.32
C LYS A 525 11.13 -6.83 -38.10
N PHE A 526 10.87 -6.11 -37.01
CA PHE A 526 10.30 -6.66 -35.79
C PHE A 526 8.89 -7.23 -36.03
N ASN A 527 8.62 -8.40 -35.46
CA ASN A 527 7.31 -9.06 -35.46
C ASN A 527 6.72 -9.00 -34.05
N MET A 528 5.56 -8.38 -33.85
CA MET A 528 4.97 -8.27 -32.51
C MET A 528 4.41 -9.60 -31.97
N ASN A 529 4.25 -10.61 -32.83
CA ASN A 529 3.70 -11.92 -32.46
C ASN A 529 4.79 -12.94 -32.04
N GLU A 530 6.08 -12.57 -32.04
CA GLU A 530 7.20 -13.40 -31.61
C GLU A 530 7.83 -12.87 -30.31
N PRO A 531 8.45 -13.70 -29.45
CA PRO A 531 9.07 -13.23 -28.21
C PRO A 531 10.17 -12.18 -28.46
N PHE A 532 10.00 -10.98 -27.89
CA PHE A 532 10.86 -9.81 -28.11
C PHE A 532 12.36 -10.14 -27.92
N ALA A 533 12.72 -10.69 -26.76
CA ALA A 533 14.11 -10.95 -26.38
C ALA A 533 14.84 -11.87 -27.37
N SER A 534 14.16 -12.92 -27.84
CA SER A 534 14.68 -13.88 -28.83
C SER A 534 14.88 -13.28 -30.22
N GLN A 535 14.02 -12.34 -30.61
CA GLN A 535 14.12 -11.68 -31.92
C GLN A 535 15.33 -10.73 -32.01
N VAL A 536 15.51 -9.88 -30.98
CA VAL A 536 16.59 -8.88 -30.96
C VAL A 536 17.93 -9.45 -30.50
N GLY A 537 17.94 -10.65 -29.91
CA GLY A 537 19.15 -11.27 -29.34
C GLY A 537 19.55 -10.65 -28.01
N LEU A 538 18.57 -10.31 -27.18
CA LEU A 538 18.80 -9.77 -25.84
C LEU A 538 19.43 -10.84 -24.94
N HIS A 539 20.51 -10.51 -24.24
CA HIS A 539 21.17 -11.44 -23.31
C HIS A 539 21.11 -11.02 -21.85
N TYR A 540 21.37 -9.76 -21.53
CA TYR A 540 21.49 -9.30 -20.14
C TYR A 540 20.93 -7.89 -19.96
N VAL A 541 20.24 -7.67 -18.84
CA VAL A 541 19.75 -6.38 -18.37
C VAL A 541 20.14 -6.20 -16.90
N ARG A 542 20.91 -5.15 -16.57
CA ARG A 542 21.37 -4.87 -15.19
C ARG A 542 21.11 -3.41 -14.84
N GLY A 543 20.25 -3.17 -13.85
CA GLY A 543 20.04 -1.82 -13.30
C GLY A 543 21.18 -1.38 -12.37
N CYS A 544 21.38 -0.08 -12.27
CA CYS A 544 22.46 0.57 -11.56
C CYS A 544 22.12 2.06 -11.27
N GLU A 545 22.93 2.74 -10.47
CA GLU A 545 22.64 4.08 -9.94
C GLU A 545 23.78 5.05 -10.26
N ILE A 546 23.49 6.28 -10.72
CA ILE A 546 24.51 7.29 -10.97
C ILE A 546 25.07 7.83 -9.65
N GLU A 547 26.40 7.74 -9.47
CA GLU A 547 27.13 8.38 -8.37
C GLU A 547 27.53 9.82 -8.73
N GLY A 548 27.91 10.04 -9.99
CA GLY A 548 28.16 11.35 -10.56
C GLY A 548 28.95 11.30 -11.88
N GLN A 549 29.09 12.46 -12.51
CA GLN A 549 30.01 12.64 -13.64
C GLN A 549 31.42 12.86 -13.11
N VAL A 550 32.45 12.34 -13.81
CA VAL A 550 33.85 12.58 -13.47
C VAL A 550 34.58 13.38 -14.55
N ASP A 551 35.56 14.17 -14.14
CA ASP A 551 36.43 14.96 -15.02
C ASP A 551 37.49 14.08 -15.74
N LYS A 552 38.43 14.71 -16.44
CA LYS A 552 39.52 13.99 -17.17
C LYS A 552 40.52 13.37 -16.20
N GLU A 553 40.62 13.94 -15.01
CA GLU A 553 41.50 13.58 -13.90
C GLU A 553 40.90 12.44 -13.05
N GLY A 554 39.61 12.11 -13.25
CA GLY A 554 38.90 11.02 -12.60
C GLY A 554 38.20 11.39 -11.29
N LYS A 555 38.09 12.68 -10.96
CA LYS A 555 37.41 13.20 -9.77
C LYS A 555 35.94 13.49 -10.08
N LEU A 556 35.06 13.28 -9.10
CA LEU A 556 33.64 13.59 -9.20
C LEU A 556 33.41 15.11 -9.31
N VAL A 557 32.69 15.52 -10.35
CA VAL A 557 32.29 16.91 -10.59
C VAL A 557 31.04 17.23 -9.75
N PRO A 558 31.06 18.27 -8.89
CA PRO A 558 29.89 18.72 -8.13
C PRO A 558 28.68 19.00 -9.03
N ASP A 559 27.46 18.74 -8.53
CA ASP A 559 26.22 18.95 -9.31
C ASP A 559 26.09 20.39 -9.85
N GLU A 560 26.63 21.38 -9.14
CA GLU A 560 26.56 22.81 -9.45
C GLU A 560 27.54 23.26 -10.55
N GLU A 561 28.64 22.53 -10.78
CA GLU A 561 29.74 22.95 -11.67
C GLU A 561 29.64 22.38 -13.10
N ARG A 562 28.57 21.64 -13.43
CA ARG A 562 28.46 20.81 -14.66
C ARG A 562 28.25 21.55 -16.00
N LEU A 563 28.46 22.86 -16.05
CA LEU A 563 28.21 23.70 -17.22
C LEU A 563 29.40 23.73 -18.22
N GLY A 564 29.68 22.62 -18.90
CA GLY A 564 30.43 22.69 -20.18
C GLY A 564 31.23 21.47 -20.65
N PHE A 565 31.03 21.10 -21.93
CA PHE A 565 32.00 20.51 -22.87
C PHE A 565 33.03 19.45 -22.39
N LEU A 566 32.64 18.51 -21.53
CA LEU A 566 33.44 17.31 -21.23
C LEU A 566 32.83 16.04 -21.88
N PRO A 567 33.66 15.06 -22.29
CA PRO A 567 33.18 13.73 -22.66
C PRO A 567 32.62 13.03 -21.42
N LEU A 568 31.41 12.47 -21.53
CA LEU A 568 30.69 11.94 -20.37
C LEU A 568 31.31 10.62 -19.90
N LYS A 569 32.07 10.70 -18.81
CA LYS A 569 32.46 9.54 -18.00
C LYS A 569 31.57 9.55 -16.75
N VAL A 570 30.69 8.56 -16.64
CA VAL A 570 29.74 8.43 -15.53
C VAL A 570 30.24 7.34 -14.61
N LEU A 571 30.31 7.64 -13.32
CA LEU A 571 30.61 6.66 -12.30
C LEU A 571 29.30 6.13 -11.72
N ILE A 572 29.16 4.81 -11.77
CA ILE A 572 27.91 4.09 -11.53
C ILE A 572 28.09 3.12 -10.36
N LYS A 573 27.10 3.05 -9.48
CA LYS A 573 27.04 2.12 -8.35
C LYS A 573 26.08 0.96 -8.62
N SER A 574 26.45 -0.25 -8.23
CA SER A 574 25.57 -1.42 -8.19
C SER A 574 25.56 -2.06 -6.80
N TYR A 575 24.39 -2.61 -6.43
CA TYR A 575 24.09 -3.20 -5.13
C TYR A 575 24.06 -4.74 -5.15
N HIS A 576 24.41 -5.38 -6.27
CA HIS A 576 24.40 -6.85 -6.37
C HIS A 576 25.49 -7.38 -7.32
N TYR A 577 26.25 -8.38 -6.85
CA TYR A 577 27.30 -9.10 -7.59
C TYR A 577 27.27 -10.62 -7.30
N SER A 578 26.22 -11.10 -6.62
CA SER A 578 26.24 -12.34 -5.81
C SER A 578 25.79 -13.62 -6.54
N SER A 579 25.34 -13.54 -7.80
CA SER A 579 24.58 -14.62 -8.45
C SER A 579 25.20 -15.20 -9.74
N LEU A 580 26.54 -15.28 -9.82
CA LEU A 580 27.24 -16.09 -10.85
C LEU A 580 28.40 -16.90 -10.25
N SER A 581 28.08 -18.06 -9.69
CA SER A 581 29.04 -18.95 -9.04
C SER A 581 29.95 -19.72 -10.01
N TYR A 582 29.73 -19.69 -11.34
CA TYR A 582 30.53 -20.46 -12.31
C TYR A 582 30.85 -19.78 -13.67
N ALA A 583 30.69 -18.46 -13.81
CA ALA A 583 31.18 -17.74 -15.01
C ALA A 583 31.66 -16.29 -14.71
N PRO A 584 32.76 -16.09 -13.95
CA PRO A 584 33.01 -14.79 -13.30
C PRO A 584 33.56 -13.66 -14.20
N PHE A 585 33.86 -13.92 -15.47
CA PHE A 585 34.65 -13.00 -16.31
C PHE A 585 33.99 -12.56 -17.63
N CYS A 586 33.01 -13.29 -18.17
CA CYS A 586 32.54 -13.08 -19.54
C CYS A 586 31.32 -12.15 -19.71
N ILE A 587 30.80 -11.55 -18.64
CA ILE A 587 29.56 -10.72 -18.69
C ILE A 587 29.86 -9.23 -18.80
N TYR A 588 30.95 -8.76 -18.18
CA TYR A 588 31.35 -7.34 -18.19
C TYR A 588 32.41 -7.00 -19.26
N TYR A 589 32.87 -8.01 -20.00
CA TYR A 589 33.82 -7.91 -21.13
C TYR A 589 33.12 -8.05 -22.49
N VAL A 590 31.79 -7.86 -22.55
CA VAL A 590 31.02 -8.01 -23.79
C VAL A 590 30.91 -6.66 -24.47
N ASP A 591 31.57 -6.50 -25.62
CA ASP A 591 31.27 -5.42 -26.55
C ASP A 591 29.77 -5.43 -26.89
N ASN A 592 29.16 -4.24 -27.06
CA ASN A 592 27.72 -3.99 -27.29
C ASN A 592 26.84 -3.93 -26.02
N ILE A 593 27.17 -3.02 -25.11
CA ILE A 593 26.30 -2.63 -23.97
C ILE A 593 25.64 -1.26 -24.27
N PHE A 594 24.39 -1.07 -23.85
CA PHE A 594 23.67 0.22 -23.88
C PHE A 594 23.46 0.78 -22.49
N THR A 595 23.47 2.11 -22.37
CA THR A 595 23.01 2.84 -21.18
C THR A 595 21.60 3.38 -21.43
N PHE A 596 20.72 3.20 -20.46
CA PHE A 596 19.37 3.80 -20.39
C PHE A 596 19.23 4.69 -19.17
N VAL A 597 18.36 5.71 -19.21
CA VAL A 597 18.06 6.57 -18.06
C VAL A 597 16.59 6.39 -17.66
N PHE A 598 16.34 6.16 -16.37
CA PHE A 598 15.00 6.00 -15.80
C PHE A 598 14.84 6.90 -14.56
N PRO A 599 13.60 7.29 -14.17
CA PRO A 599 13.35 8.06 -12.96
C PRO A 599 12.76 7.23 -11.79
N ILE A 600 12.94 5.90 -11.76
CA ILE A 600 12.25 5.00 -10.80
C ILE A 600 13.22 4.43 -9.74
N ASN A 601 13.10 4.92 -8.49
CA ASN A 601 14.00 4.55 -7.40
C ASN A 601 13.42 3.45 -6.47
N TYR A 602 13.91 2.23 -6.62
CA TYR A 602 13.52 1.06 -5.80
C TYR A 602 14.11 1.01 -4.38
N ALA A 603 14.96 1.96 -3.97
CA ALA A 603 15.67 1.86 -2.70
C ALA A 603 14.76 2.07 -1.47
N TYR A 604 13.85 3.05 -1.53
CA TYR A 604 13.06 3.45 -0.35
C TYR A 604 12.12 2.34 0.19
N PRO A 605 11.44 1.50 -0.64
CA PRO A 605 10.57 0.46 -0.10
C PRO A 605 11.33 -0.64 0.67
N ARG A 606 12.56 -0.98 0.24
CA ARG A 606 13.40 -1.96 0.93
C ARG A 606 13.98 -1.40 2.24
N ASP A 607 14.35 -0.12 2.25
CA ASP A 607 14.86 0.54 3.45
C ASP A 607 13.79 0.63 4.57
N LEU A 608 12.48 0.60 4.24
CA LEU A 608 11.39 0.50 5.23
C LEU A 608 11.38 -0.85 5.97
N MET A 609 11.63 -1.95 5.26
CA MET A 609 11.59 -3.31 5.82
C MET A 609 12.76 -3.61 6.76
N ASN A 610 13.91 -2.99 6.49
CA ASN A 610 15.12 -3.12 7.33
C ASN A 610 15.07 -2.27 8.61
N ILE A 611 14.10 -1.37 8.72
CA ILE A 611 13.93 -0.53 9.90
C ILE A 611 12.74 -1.07 10.69
N ARG A 612 12.89 -1.12 12.02
CA ARG A 612 11.77 -1.40 12.92
C ARG A 612 10.70 -0.32 12.70
N SER A 613 9.68 -0.65 11.91
CA SER A 613 8.61 0.27 11.50
C SER A 613 7.65 0.51 12.66
N VAL A 614 8.04 1.40 13.58
CA VAL A 614 7.22 1.79 14.73
C VAL A 614 6.11 2.72 14.26
N VAL A 615 4.91 2.16 14.09
CA VAL A 615 3.66 2.89 13.84
C VAL A 615 2.94 3.09 15.19
N PRO A 616 2.12 4.14 15.41
CA PRO A 616 1.35 4.26 16.65
C PRO A 616 0.46 3.04 16.91
N GLU A 617 0.45 2.53 18.15
CA GLU A 617 -0.28 1.31 18.53
C GLU A 617 -1.78 1.39 18.18
N TRP A 618 -2.41 2.54 18.43
CA TRP A 618 -3.83 2.81 18.12
C TRP A 618 -4.16 2.75 16.62
N LEU A 619 -3.15 2.80 15.75
CA LEU A 619 -3.29 2.76 14.30
C LEU A 619 -2.94 1.39 13.70
N LEU A 620 -2.16 0.57 14.40
CA LEU A 620 -1.61 -0.68 13.86
C LEU A 620 -2.70 -1.67 13.44
N ASP A 621 -3.64 -2.00 14.33
CA ASP A 621 -4.73 -2.95 14.04
C ASP A 621 -5.61 -2.45 12.89
N LEU A 622 -5.84 -1.13 12.83
CA LEU A 622 -6.62 -0.50 11.78
C LEU A 622 -5.95 -0.61 10.41
N LEU A 623 -4.63 -0.40 10.34
CA LEU A 623 -3.86 -0.62 9.11
C LEU A 623 -3.88 -2.08 8.68
N MET A 624 -3.86 -3.03 9.61
CA MET A 624 -3.95 -4.47 9.31
C MET A 624 -5.36 -4.94 8.93
N GLY A 625 -6.38 -4.07 9.09
CA GLY A 625 -7.78 -4.39 8.79
C GLY A 625 -8.47 -5.26 9.84
N TYR A 626 -7.98 -5.20 11.08
CA TYR A 626 -8.47 -5.97 12.22
C TYR A 626 -9.24 -5.09 13.23
N LEU A 627 -10.02 -5.75 14.08
CA LEU A 627 -10.80 -5.16 15.19
C LEU A 627 -11.88 -4.15 14.74
N ASP A 628 -12.21 -3.21 15.62
CA ASP A 628 -13.25 -2.18 15.44
C ASP A 628 -12.72 -1.03 14.56
N PRO A 629 -13.32 -0.75 13.39
CA PRO A 629 -12.94 0.37 12.53
C PRO A 629 -13.04 1.74 13.21
N ALA A 630 -13.83 1.86 14.28
CA ALA A 630 -13.96 3.07 15.07
C ALA A 630 -12.90 3.19 16.20
N ALA A 631 -11.99 2.23 16.40
CA ALA A 631 -11.02 2.26 17.50
C ALA A 631 -10.10 3.51 17.49
N ALA A 632 -9.71 3.97 16.31
CA ALA A 632 -8.91 5.19 16.12
C ALA A 632 -9.72 6.49 16.17
N HIS A 633 -11.05 6.42 16.19
CA HIS A 633 -11.92 7.59 16.23
C HIS A 633 -11.75 8.36 17.55
N TYR A 634 -11.81 9.68 17.49
CA TYR A 634 -11.53 10.56 18.63
C TYR A 634 -12.40 10.27 19.87
N THR A 635 -13.58 9.66 19.70
CA THR A 635 -14.47 9.26 20.82
C THR A 635 -13.79 8.30 21.77
N HIS A 636 -12.92 7.43 21.24
CA HIS A 636 -12.21 6.37 21.96
C HIS A 636 -10.78 6.76 22.35
N ARG A 637 -10.30 7.95 21.94
CA ARG A 637 -8.93 8.46 22.13
C ARG A 637 -8.86 9.57 23.18
N SER A 638 -9.23 9.26 24.43
CA SER A 638 -9.17 10.23 25.55
C SER A 638 -7.75 10.63 25.97
N ASP A 639 -6.72 9.95 25.47
CA ASP A 639 -5.30 10.21 25.72
C ASP A 639 -4.70 11.33 24.86
N VAL A 640 -5.29 11.61 23.69
CA VAL A 640 -4.87 12.70 22.78
C VAL A 640 -5.77 13.93 22.90
N TYR A 641 -6.97 13.76 23.43
CA TYR A 641 -8.00 14.78 23.35
C TYR A 641 -8.07 15.70 24.58
N GLU A 642 -7.78 16.98 24.38
CA GLU A 642 -7.95 18.03 25.39
C GLU A 642 -9.42 18.50 25.45
N PRO A 643 -10.10 18.43 26.61
CA PRO A 643 -11.53 18.77 26.73
C PRO A 643 -11.85 20.26 26.51
N ARG A 644 -10.83 21.13 26.53
CA ARG A 644 -10.93 22.56 26.24
C ARG A 644 -10.25 22.83 24.90
N GLN A 645 -11.00 23.34 23.93
CA GLN A 645 -10.45 23.76 22.65
C GLN A 645 -10.70 25.25 22.39
N ASN A 646 -9.70 25.92 21.83
CA ASN A 646 -9.82 27.27 21.32
C ASN A 646 -10.10 27.20 19.82
N TRP A 647 -11.33 27.56 19.43
CA TRP A 647 -11.79 27.48 18.03
C TRP A 647 -11.42 28.73 17.21
N LEU A 648 -10.81 29.74 17.84
CA LEU A 648 -10.34 30.99 17.22
C LEU A 648 -11.40 31.62 16.30
N ASP A 649 -11.13 31.68 15.00
CA ASP A 649 -11.92 32.29 13.93
C ASP A 649 -12.85 31.32 13.20
N THR A 650 -12.90 30.04 13.59
CA THR A 650 -13.79 29.01 12.99
C THR A 650 -15.26 29.47 12.95
N PHE A 651 -15.70 30.23 13.96
CA PHE A 651 -17.08 30.69 14.10
C PHE A 651 -17.18 32.21 14.03
N LEU A 652 -17.65 32.71 12.89
CA LEU A 652 -17.91 34.14 12.64
C LEU A 652 -18.90 34.81 13.61
N SER A 653 -19.85 34.08 14.19
CA SER A 653 -20.86 34.63 15.11
C SER A 653 -21.39 33.58 16.11
N PRO A 654 -22.07 33.99 17.20
CA PRO A 654 -22.72 33.07 18.14
C PRO A 654 -23.84 32.25 17.48
N GLU A 655 -24.53 32.80 16.47
CA GLU A 655 -25.55 32.12 15.69
C GLU A 655 -24.91 31.06 14.78
N HIS A 656 -23.76 31.35 14.17
CA HIS A 656 -23.00 30.37 13.38
C HIS A 656 -22.53 29.20 14.25
N LEU A 657 -22.07 29.45 15.49
CA LEU A 657 -21.76 28.40 16.46
C LEU A 657 -22.98 27.54 16.80
N LYS A 658 -24.13 28.16 17.15
CA LYS A 658 -25.38 27.45 17.47
C LYS A 658 -25.92 26.62 16.31
N HIS A 659 -25.86 27.15 15.08
CA HIS A 659 -26.29 26.44 13.89
C HIS A 659 -25.35 25.26 13.57
N SER A 660 -24.04 25.42 13.80
CA SER A 660 -23.08 24.33 13.60
C SER A 660 -23.31 23.20 14.61
N LEU A 661 -23.57 23.53 15.87
CA LEU A 661 -23.79 22.57 16.96
C LEU A 661 -25.29 22.37 17.27
N SER A 662 -26.15 22.31 16.24
CA SER A 662 -27.61 22.30 16.42
C SER A 662 -28.15 21.11 17.22
N GLN A 663 -27.43 19.98 17.24
CA GLN A 663 -27.74 18.82 18.08
C GLN A 663 -27.35 18.97 19.58
N TYR A 664 -26.70 20.06 19.99
CA TYR A 664 -26.24 20.28 21.38
C TYR A 664 -26.84 21.54 22.02
N ASN A 665 -26.97 21.50 23.34
CA ASN A 665 -27.37 22.68 24.13
C ASN A 665 -26.15 23.59 24.38
N VAL A 666 -25.95 24.60 23.51
CA VAL A 666 -24.85 25.56 23.62
C VAL A 666 -25.12 26.61 24.71
N GLN A 667 -24.33 26.58 25.79
CA GLN A 667 -24.37 27.57 26.87
C GLN A 667 -23.12 28.47 26.82
N PHE A 668 -23.31 29.77 27.01
CA PHE A 668 -22.22 30.75 27.05
C PHE A 668 -21.93 31.13 28.51
N THR A 669 -20.67 31.04 28.91
CA THR A 669 -20.21 31.33 30.28
C THR A 669 -20.33 32.81 30.66
N ASP A 670 -20.14 33.73 29.70
CA ASP A 670 -20.40 35.16 29.87
C ASP A 670 -21.63 35.63 29.07
N LYS A 671 -22.69 36.01 29.79
CA LYS A 671 -23.94 36.53 29.19
C LYS A 671 -23.77 37.87 28.46
N ARG A 672 -22.71 38.64 28.75
CA ARG A 672 -22.44 39.95 28.12
C ARG A 672 -21.80 39.84 26.73
N GLN A 673 -21.11 38.74 26.42
CA GLN A 673 -20.41 38.57 25.13
C GLN A 673 -21.32 38.34 23.94
N SER A 674 -22.61 37.99 24.16
CA SER A 674 -23.62 37.91 23.08
C SER A 674 -23.78 39.19 22.26
N ARG A 675 -23.30 40.35 22.75
CA ARG A 675 -23.33 41.65 22.06
C ARG A 675 -21.99 42.16 21.55
N LYS A 676 -20.87 41.49 21.87
CA LYS A 676 -19.51 41.85 21.41
C LYS A 676 -18.72 40.57 21.12
N TRP A 677 -19.06 39.87 20.04
CA TRP A 677 -18.26 38.75 19.53
C TRP A 677 -16.92 39.27 19.01
N LYS A 678 -15.82 38.92 19.66
CA LYS A 678 -14.45 39.03 19.13
C LYS A 678 -13.92 37.62 18.87
N SER A 679 -13.07 37.46 17.85
CA SER A 679 -12.67 36.21 17.20
C SER A 679 -11.75 35.28 18.01
N SER A 680 -12.02 35.12 19.30
CA SER A 680 -11.25 34.26 20.20
C SER A 680 -12.20 33.67 21.27
N CYS A 681 -12.98 32.66 20.89
CA CYS A 681 -13.90 31.98 21.80
C CYS A 681 -13.31 30.64 22.29
N GLN A 682 -13.17 30.50 23.61
CA GLN A 682 -12.92 29.21 24.26
C GLN A 682 -14.27 28.59 24.63
N THR A 683 -14.45 27.30 24.33
CA THR A 683 -15.71 26.58 24.62
C THR A 683 -15.46 25.47 25.63
N GLU A 684 -16.35 25.35 26.63
CA GLU A 684 -16.34 24.27 27.63
C GLU A 684 -17.63 23.46 27.53
N MET A 685 -17.55 22.14 27.69
CA MET A 685 -18.71 21.27 27.85
C MET A 685 -18.83 20.80 29.30
N PHE A 686 -20.02 20.96 29.89
CA PHE A 686 -20.41 20.34 31.15
C PHE A 686 -21.59 19.40 30.93
N THR A 687 -21.59 18.25 31.62
CA THR A 687 -22.71 17.31 31.68
C THR A 687 -23.31 17.29 33.09
N PRO A 688 -24.61 17.57 33.27
CA PRO A 688 -25.33 17.20 34.47
C PRO A 688 -25.75 15.72 34.39
N ASP A 689 -25.37 14.96 35.42
CA ASP A 689 -25.81 13.62 35.79
C ASP A 689 -25.51 12.41 34.88
N ASP A 690 -25.28 11.27 35.55
CA ASP A 690 -24.88 9.99 34.96
C ASP A 690 -26.02 9.29 34.19
N LYS A 691 -25.62 8.50 33.17
CA LYS A 691 -26.42 7.55 32.37
C LYS A 691 -27.23 8.10 31.19
N ILE A 692 -26.58 8.80 30.26
CA ILE A 692 -26.94 8.73 28.83
C ILE A 692 -25.65 8.49 28.01
N GLU A 693 -25.72 7.58 27.03
CA GLU A 693 -24.56 7.16 26.23
C GLU A 693 -24.03 8.29 25.32
N GLN A 694 -22.71 8.30 25.12
CA GLN A 694 -21.99 9.48 24.62
C GLN A 694 -22.02 9.58 23.09
N CYS A 695 -22.77 10.54 22.54
CA CYS A 695 -22.51 11.07 21.21
C CYS A 695 -21.68 12.36 21.30
N ARG A 696 -20.38 12.26 21.02
CA ARG A 696 -19.49 13.42 20.85
C ARG A 696 -19.27 13.62 19.34
N LEU A 697 -19.76 14.71 18.77
CA LEU A 697 -19.59 15.07 17.37
C LEU A 697 -18.55 16.18 17.26
N TYR A 698 -17.68 16.03 16.28
CA TYR A 698 -16.60 16.96 16.00
C TYR A 698 -16.72 17.46 14.59
N PHE A 699 -16.67 18.78 14.47
CA PHE A 699 -16.49 19.43 13.20
C PHE A 699 -15.00 19.47 12.92
N THR A 700 -14.53 18.60 12.01
CA THR A 700 -13.40 18.98 11.18
C THR A 700 -13.77 20.30 10.51
N SER A 701 -12.82 21.22 10.41
CA SER A 701 -13.04 22.55 9.80
C SER A 701 -13.82 22.41 8.49
N LYS A 702 -14.86 23.23 8.31
CA LYS A 702 -15.31 23.56 6.95
C LYS A 702 -14.10 24.14 6.23
N THR A 703 -13.46 23.32 5.39
CA THR A 703 -12.49 23.81 4.44
C THR A 703 -13.20 24.88 3.61
N LEU A 704 -12.62 26.09 3.59
CA LEU A 704 -12.82 26.96 2.43
C LEU A 704 -12.51 26.15 1.15
N ASN A 705 -12.98 26.63 0.00
CA ASN A 705 -12.50 26.07 -1.26
C ASN A 705 -10.95 26.01 -1.23
N PRO A 706 -10.33 24.88 -1.61
CA PRO A 706 -8.87 24.65 -1.54
C PRO A 706 -8.11 25.42 -2.63
N SER A 707 -8.45 26.71 -2.76
CA SER A 707 -8.00 27.65 -3.78
C SER A 707 -8.23 29.11 -3.35
N SER A 708 -9.02 29.37 -2.30
CA SER A 708 -9.31 30.73 -1.82
C SER A 708 -8.53 31.06 -0.55
N ALA A 709 -7.69 32.11 -0.63
CA ALA A 709 -6.88 32.72 0.42
C ALA A 709 -5.49 32.11 0.71
N ILE A 710 -4.63 32.07 -0.32
CA ILE A 710 -3.24 32.56 -0.13
C ILE A 710 -3.28 34.06 -0.42
N PRO A 711 -2.98 34.96 0.55
CA PRO A 711 -2.72 36.35 0.24
C PRO A 711 -1.39 36.41 -0.52
N GLN A 712 -1.45 36.69 -1.83
CA GLN A 712 -0.27 37.20 -2.52
C GLN A 712 0.03 38.59 -1.93
N LEU A 713 1.04 38.65 -1.06
CA LEU A 713 1.70 39.91 -0.74
C LEU A 713 2.43 40.37 -2.00
N SER A 714 1.77 41.27 -2.73
CA SER A 714 2.36 42.02 -3.85
C SER A 714 3.54 42.84 -3.33
N THR A 715 4.75 42.33 -3.52
CA THR A 715 5.99 43.09 -3.30
C THR A 715 6.27 43.99 -4.49
N ASP A 716 5.43 45.01 -4.65
CA ASP A 716 5.64 46.08 -5.61
C ASP A 716 6.16 47.33 -4.89
N HIS A 717 7.32 47.79 -5.37
CA HIS A 717 7.89 49.13 -5.14
C HIS A 717 8.21 49.54 -3.69
N LEU A 718 9.34 49.04 -3.18
CA LEU A 718 10.22 49.89 -2.39
C LEU A 718 10.90 50.89 -3.34
N PRO A 719 10.78 52.22 -3.14
CA PRO A 719 11.57 53.18 -3.88
C PRO A 719 12.99 53.21 -3.34
N ASP A 720 13.98 52.99 -4.20
CA ASP A 720 15.36 53.36 -3.91
C ASP A 720 15.41 54.88 -3.66
N SER A 721 15.73 55.27 -2.43
CA SER A 721 16.01 56.65 -2.06
C SER A 721 17.35 56.73 -1.33
N ASP A 722 18.29 57.45 -1.94
CA ASP A 722 19.62 57.69 -1.41
C ASP A 722 19.56 58.32 -0.01
N LEU A 723 20.24 57.69 0.95
CA LEU A 723 20.47 58.25 2.29
C LEU A 723 21.98 58.35 2.57
N SER A 724 22.61 59.31 1.91
CA SER A 724 23.85 59.91 2.37
C SER A 724 23.57 60.93 3.49
N ASP A 725 24.45 60.95 4.50
CA ASP A 725 24.47 61.83 5.69
C ASP A 725 23.35 61.60 6.73
N SER A 726 23.68 61.11 7.93
CA SER A 726 24.52 61.87 8.85
C SER A 726 25.13 61.03 9.97
N THR A 727 26.16 61.58 10.61
CA THR A 727 27.02 60.92 11.59
C THR A 727 26.30 60.60 12.91
N ASN A 728 25.94 59.33 13.09
CA ASN A 728 25.89 58.64 14.38
C ASN A 728 26.40 57.21 14.18
N SER A 729 26.90 56.56 15.22
CA SER A 729 27.54 55.24 15.10
C SER A 729 26.50 54.15 14.80
N PHE A 730 26.26 53.91 13.50
CA PHE A 730 25.59 52.71 13.02
C PHE A 730 26.50 51.49 13.27
N HIS A 731 26.46 50.97 14.49
CA HIS A 731 26.73 49.55 14.69
C HIS A 731 25.72 48.80 13.82
N LEU A 732 26.20 48.01 12.86
CA LEU A 732 25.34 47.05 12.15
C LEU A 732 24.66 46.18 13.21
N GLN A 733 23.34 46.29 13.28
CA GLN A 733 22.55 45.55 14.26
C GLN A 733 22.45 44.09 13.78
N THR A 734 23.08 43.19 14.52
CA THR A 734 22.88 41.74 14.39
C THR A 734 21.72 41.29 15.26
N CYS A 735 21.15 40.12 14.97
CA CYS A 735 20.12 39.50 15.80
C CYS A 735 20.57 39.37 17.27
N GLU A 736 21.85 39.06 17.50
CA GLU A 736 22.44 39.02 18.85
C GLU A 736 22.42 40.38 19.56
N THR A 737 22.80 41.48 18.88
CA THR A 737 22.72 42.83 19.47
C THR A 737 21.29 43.28 19.73
N ALA A 738 20.33 42.85 18.89
CA ALA A 738 18.92 43.14 19.08
C ALA A 738 18.34 42.46 20.34
N GLN A 739 18.78 41.25 20.68
CA GLN A 739 18.38 40.57 21.91
C GLN A 739 18.87 41.31 23.18
N TYR A 740 20.12 41.81 23.18
CA TYR A 740 20.62 42.64 24.27
C TYR A 740 19.85 43.96 24.40
N PHE A 741 19.56 44.63 23.27
CA PHE A 741 18.75 45.84 23.25
C PHE A 741 17.32 45.60 23.77
N TYR A 742 16.68 44.48 23.38
CA TYR A 742 15.36 44.13 23.90
C TYR A 742 15.34 44.02 25.42
N ILE A 743 16.30 43.31 26.03
CA ILE A 743 16.36 43.13 27.48
C ILE A 743 16.70 44.45 28.20
N GLN A 744 17.68 45.20 27.69
CA GLN A 744 18.20 46.40 28.38
C GLN A 744 17.32 47.64 28.21
N GLU A 745 16.70 47.84 27.05
CA GLU A 745 15.99 49.08 26.69
C GLU A 745 14.49 48.90 26.46
N VAL A 746 14.02 47.75 26.00
CA VAL A 746 12.58 47.55 25.70
C VAL A 746 11.86 46.96 26.92
N LEU A 747 12.35 45.85 27.46
CA LEU A 747 11.73 45.16 28.59
C LEU A 747 11.78 46.00 29.87
N SER A 748 12.92 46.61 30.18
CA SER A 748 13.11 47.51 31.34
C SER A 748 12.10 48.67 31.36
N ARG A 749 11.96 49.38 30.23
CA ARG A 749 11.01 50.49 30.10
C ARG A 749 9.56 50.04 30.21
N TRP A 750 9.24 48.81 29.77
CA TRP A 750 7.91 48.22 29.92
C TRP A 750 7.60 47.83 31.37
N GLU A 751 8.56 47.21 32.09
CA GLU A 751 8.42 46.89 33.51
C GLU A 751 8.26 48.14 34.38
N ASP A 752 9.00 49.20 34.08
CA ASP A 752 8.84 50.53 34.68
C ASP A 752 7.43 51.11 34.45
N PHE A 753 6.89 50.98 33.23
CA PHE A 753 5.56 51.45 32.86
C PHE A 753 4.45 50.70 33.61
N ILE A 754 4.52 49.36 33.62
CA ILE A 754 3.57 48.52 34.36
C ILE A 754 3.65 48.79 35.87
N SER A 755 4.85 48.99 36.42
CA SER A 755 5.04 49.33 37.84
C SER A 755 4.41 50.67 38.21
N LYS A 756 4.52 51.69 37.33
CA LYS A 756 3.87 53.00 37.52
C LYS A 756 2.33 52.89 37.51
N ILE A 757 1.76 52.08 36.62
CA ILE A 757 0.31 51.83 36.58
C ILE A 757 -0.15 51.09 37.85
N ALA A 758 0.54 50.01 38.23
CA ALA A 758 0.17 49.22 39.42
C ALA A 758 0.23 50.04 40.74
N ALA A 759 1.17 50.98 40.85
CA ALA A 759 1.26 51.90 41.98
C ALA A 759 0.12 52.95 42.01
N SER A 760 -0.44 53.32 40.85
CA SER A 760 -1.55 54.27 40.76
C SER A 760 -2.91 53.65 41.15
N ASP A 761 -3.14 52.37 40.85
CA ASP A 761 -4.36 51.66 41.28
C ASP A 761 -4.46 51.56 42.81
N THR A 762 -3.33 51.41 43.51
CA THR A 762 -3.32 51.27 44.98
C THR A 762 -3.64 52.57 45.72
N SER A 763 -3.38 53.73 45.12
CA SER A 763 -3.66 55.04 45.73
C SER A 763 -5.14 55.43 45.65
N HIS A 764 -5.86 55.02 44.60
CA HIS A 764 -7.30 55.28 44.48
C HIS A 764 -8.16 54.51 45.50
N HIS A 765 -7.71 53.33 45.95
CA HIS A 765 -8.49 52.51 46.89
C HIS A 765 -8.43 52.97 48.36
N LEU A 766 -7.51 53.89 48.71
CA LEU A 766 -7.26 54.34 50.09
C LEU A 766 -7.98 55.64 50.49
N MET A 767 -8.66 56.33 49.57
CA MET A 767 -9.30 57.62 49.83
C MET A 767 -10.82 57.57 50.11
N SER A 768 -11.43 56.40 50.27
CA SER A 768 -12.89 56.26 50.48
C SER A 768 -13.34 56.14 51.94
N ASN A 769 -12.45 56.30 52.93
CA ASN A 769 -12.76 55.99 54.33
C ASN A 769 -12.26 57.05 55.33
N THR A 770 -12.84 58.25 55.31
CA THR A 770 -12.88 59.16 56.48
C THR A 770 -13.94 60.27 56.35
N ASN A 771 -15.15 60.07 56.89
CA ASN A 771 -15.83 60.97 57.86
C ASN A 771 -17.38 60.87 57.91
N GLN A 772 -17.87 60.31 59.03
CA GLN A 772 -19.00 60.76 59.87
C GLN A 772 -20.41 61.08 59.29
N ARG A 773 -21.35 60.16 59.59
CA ARG A 773 -22.69 60.38 60.23
C ARG A 773 -23.59 61.54 59.74
N ASN A 774 -24.75 61.22 59.12
CA ASN A 774 -26.06 61.20 59.81
C ASN A 774 -27.28 60.83 58.91
N GLN A 775 -28.18 60.03 59.49
CA GLN A 775 -29.66 59.98 59.35
C GLN A 775 -30.42 59.78 58.00
N SER A 776 -31.40 58.86 58.11
CA SER A 776 -32.70 58.74 57.41
C SER A 776 -32.79 58.37 55.92
N MET A 777 -33.59 57.33 55.70
CA MET A 777 -34.06 56.76 54.43
C MET A 777 -34.77 57.76 53.49
N THR A 778 -34.54 57.62 52.19
CA THR A 778 -35.59 57.43 51.16
C THR A 778 -34.99 56.80 49.90
N GLU A 779 -35.83 56.31 49.00
CA GLU A 779 -35.46 55.60 47.76
C GLU A 779 -35.03 56.55 46.62
N GLU A 780 -34.62 55.97 45.49
CA GLU A 780 -34.22 56.63 44.22
C GLU A 780 -32.86 57.36 44.19
N ASN A 781 -31.79 56.60 43.88
CA ASN A 781 -30.84 56.87 42.79
C ASN A 781 -29.60 55.96 42.93
N THR A 782 -29.49 54.94 42.08
CA THR A 782 -28.20 54.29 41.80
C THR A 782 -27.52 55.00 40.64
N GLU A 783 -27.10 56.25 40.88
CA GLU A 783 -26.01 56.82 40.11
C GLU A 783 -24.81 55.89 40.24
N LYS A 784 -24.26 55.49 39.09
CA LYS A 784 -23.05 54.68 39.06
C LYS A 784 -21.91 55.62 39.44
N ASP A 785 -21.15 55.27 40.47
CA ASP A 785 -19.82 55.85 40.69
C ASP A 785 -18.94 55.55 39.47
N VAL A 786 -18.92 56.49 38.52
CA VAL A 786 -18.00 56.45 37.39
C VAL A 786 -16.66 56.91 37.94
N VAL A 787 -15.79 55.94 38.24
CA VAL A 787 -14.38 56.22 38.52
C VAL A 787 -13.81 56.93 37.29
N ILE A 788 -13.55 58.23 37.43
CA ILE A 788 -12.97 59.06 36.37
C ILE A 788 -11.49 58.67 36.26
N TYR A 789 -11.21 57.70 35.39
CA TYR A 789 -9.87 57.41 34.91
C TYR A 789 -9.29 58.64 34.21
N ASP A 790 -8.08 59.06 34.59
CA ASP A 790 -7.35 60.12 33.89
C ASP A 790 -6.59 59.53 32.69
N PRO A 791 -6.98 59.85 31.43
CA PRO A 791 -6.29 59.34 30.24
C PRO A 791 -4.82 59.77 30.14
N ASN A 792 -4.45 60.85 30.83
CA ASN A 792 -3.09 61.37 30.82
C ASN A 792 -2.11 60.43 31.55
N LEU A 793 -2.59 59.57 32.45
CA LEU A 793 -1.77 58.57 33.15
C LEU A 793 -1.06 57.63 32.16
N ILE A 794 -1.81 57.02 31.24
CA ILE A 794 -1.26 56.10 30.24
C ILE A 794 -0.57 56.87 29.11
N ARG A 795 -1.19 57.94 28.60
CA ARG A 795 -0.63 58.76 27.51
C ARG A 795 0.76 59.32 27.86
N ASN A 796 0.97 59.80 29.08
CA ASN A 796 2.26 60.37 29.49
C ASN A 796 3.28 59.31 29.95
N SER A 797 2.84 58.13 30.37
CA SER A 797 3.73 57.09 30.90
C SER A 797 4.18 56.07 29.85
N PHE A 798 3.46 55.93 28.72
CA PHE A 798 3.77 54.91 27.72
C PHE A 798 5.14 55.16 27.05
N PRO A 799 6.10 54.22 27.14
CA PRO A 799 7.51 54.48 26.82
C PRO A 799 7.87 54.37 25.33
N PHE A 800 6.96 53.88 24.48
CA PHE A 800 7.23 53.58 23.06
C PHE A 800 6.52 54.53 22.08
N THR A 801 6.01 55.66 22.57
CA THR A 801 5.24 56.63 21.79
C THR A 801 5.97 57.11 20.53
N GLU A 802 7.27 57.40 20.62
CA GLU A 802 8.09 57.82 19.46
C GLU A 802 8.16 56.73 18.37
N PHE A 803 8.26 55.46 18.76
CA PHE A 803 8.32 54.33 17.83
C PHE A 803 7.01 54.15 17.04
N PHE A 804 5.85 54.27 17.69
CA PHE A 804 4.55 54.08 17.04
C PHE A 804 4.04 55.31 16.27
N THR A 805 4.58 56.51 16.53
CA THR A 805 4.13 57.77 15.89
C THR A 805 5.14 58.37 14.92
N GLY A 806 6.43 57.99 15.02
CA GLY A 806 7.53 58.70 14.37
C GLY A 806 7.77 60.12 14.92
N GLN A 807 7.14 60.50 16.04
CA GLN A 807 7.18 61.85 16.60
C GLN A 807 7.69 61.84 18.05
N LYS A 808 8.72 62.64 18.33
CA LYS A 808 9.27 62.82 19.70
C LYS A 808 8.29 63.47 20.68
N THR A 809 7.41 64.32 20.16
CA THR A 809 6.36 64.99 20.92
C THR A 809 5.08 65.01 20.05
N PRO A 810 4.28 63.93 20.06
CA PRO A 810 3.05 63.87 19.29
C PRO A 810 2.02 64.87 19.81
N SER A 811 1.12 65.30 18.93
CA SER A 811 -0.01 66.14 19.35
C SER A 811 -0.99 65.37 20.23
N ASN A 812 -1.77 66.09 21.05
CA ASN A 812 -2.83 65.49 21.88
C ASN A 812 -3.86 64.71 21.05
N GLU A 813 -4.05 65.08 19.77
CA GLU A 813 -4.92 64.35 18.84
C GLU A 813 -4.34 62.97 18.52
N VAL A 814 -3.06 62.86 18.16
CA VAL A 814 -2.38 61.57 17.90
C VAL A 814 -2.35 60.70 19.17
N MET A 815 -2.13 61.30 20.34
CA MET A 815 -2.20 60.58 21.63
C MET A 815 -3.61 60.12 21.97
N SER A 816 -4.65 60.84 21.53
CA SER A 816 -6.04 60.39 21.67
C SER A 816 -6.43 59.29 20.67
N GLN A 817 -5.71 59.14 19.56
CA GLN A 817 -5.87 58.03 18.62
C GLN A 817 -5.18 56.75 19.11
N LEU A 818 -3.99 56.86 19.72
CA LEU A 818 -3.28 55.74 20.35
C LEU A 818 -4.01 55.20 21.58
N PHE A 819 -4.48 56.09 22.45
CA PHE A 819 -5.18 55.77 23.69
C PHE A 819 -6.47 56.59 23.77
N PRO A 820 -7.64 56.01 23.41
CA PRO A 820 -8.92 56.72 23.38
C PRO A 820 -9.31 57.39 24.71
N GLY A 821 -8.82 56.91 25.85
CA GLY A 821 -9.10 57.53 27.16
C GLY A 821 -10.48 57.20 27.71
N GLN A 822 -11.20 56.25 27.12
CA GLN A 822 -12.60 55.94 27.47
C GLN A 822 -12.70 54.97 28.66
N ASN A 823 -11.70 54.11 28.84
CA ASN A 823 -11.68 53.09 29.89
C ASN A 823 -10.23 52.64 30.15
N LEU A 824 -9.79 52.69 31.42
CA LEU A 824 -8.48 52.22 31.86
C LEU A 824 -8.17 50.81 31.33
N LEU A 825 -9.13 49.88 31.44
CA LEU A 825 -8.92 48.49 31.01
C LEU A 825 -8.73 48.34 29.49
N GLU A 826 -9.33 49.22 28.68
CA GLU A 826 -9.17 49.20 27.22
C GLU A 826 -7.85 49.85 26.80
N ASP A 827 -7.47 50.98 27.41
CA ASP A 827 -6.17 51.64 27.16
C ASP A 827 -4.99 50.76 27.64
N VAL A 828 -5.10 50.10 28.81
CA VAL A 828 -4.10 49.11 29.28
C VAL A 828 -4.01 47.93 28.30
N ALA A 829 -5.14 47.42 27.79
CA ALA A 829 -5.13 46.33 26.81
C ALA A 829 -4.50 46.75 25.47
N LEU A 830 -4.68 47.99 25.03
CA LEU A 830 -4.00 48.57 23.87
C LEU A 830 -2.48 48.69 24.11
N ALA A 831 -2.06 49.19 25.28
CA ALA A 831 -0.64 49.25 25.64
C ALA A 831 0.01 47.85 25.62
N HIS A 832 -0.68 46.83 26.13
CA HIS A 832 -0.23 45.43 26.04
C HIS A 832 -0.21 44.90 24.59
N ALA A 833 -1.11 45.34 23.72
CA ALA A 833 -1.08 44.98 22.30
C ALA A 833 0.12 45.60 21.58
N TYR A 834 0.43 46.87 21.84
CA TYR A 834 1.63 47.53 21.32
C TYR A 834 2.92 46.86 21.84
N PHE A 835 2.99 46.50 23.12
CA PHE A 835 4.12 45.75 23.65
C PHE A 835 4.25 44.34 23.04
N ARG A 836 3.13 43.62 22.81
CA ARG A 836 3.15 42.33 22.10
C ARG A 836 3.67 42.46 20.67
N TYR A 837 3.33 43.54 19.97
CA TYR A 837 3.87 43.82 18.64
C TYR A 837 5.40 44.02 18.69
N LEU A 838 5.90 44.86 19.60
CA LEU A 838 7.35 45.03 19.81
C LEU A 838 8.02 43.70 20.16
N HIS A 839 7.48 42.95 21.12
CA HIS A 839 8.00 41.64 21.50
C HIS A 839 8.07 40.70 20.29
N SER A 840 7.05 40.66 19.44
CA SER A 840 7.03 39.78 18.26
C SER A 840 8.14 40.10 17.24
N ILE A 841 8.56 41.36 17.10
CA ILE A 841 9.72 41.74 16.27
C ILE A 841 11.00 41.13 16.85
N PHE A 842 11.22 41.25 18.16
CA PHE A 842 12.41 40.69 18.80
C PHE A 842 12.39 39.15 18.88
N THR A 843 11.21 38.53 18.97
CA THR A 843 11.06 37.07 18.79
C THR A 843 11.50 36.64 17.40
N GLN A 844 11.03 37.31 16.34
CA GLN A 844 11.44 37.01 14.95
C GLN A 844 12.94 37.21 14.74
N LEU A 845 13.54 38.26 15.33
CA LEU A 845 14.99 38.47 15.25
C LEU A 845 15.79 37.36 15.96
N ASP A 846 15.31 36.83 17.09
CA ASP A 846 15.95 35.71 17.78
C ASP A 846 15.81 34.39 16.98
N GLU A 847 14.62 34.12 16.39
CA GLU A 847 14.41 33.03 15.42
C GLU A 847 15.38 33.17 14.21
N PHE A 848 15.64 34.40 13.73
CA PHE A 848 16.54 34.64 12.59
C PHE A 848 18.04 34.55 12.93
N ARG A 849 18.43 34.60 14.21
CA ARG A 849 19.85 34.54 14.65
C ARG A 849 20.59 33.31 14.11
N ALA A 850 19.90 32.19 13.95
CA ALA A 850 20.48 30.98 13.42
C ALA A 850 21.00 31.15 11.97
N PHE A 851 20.38 32.02 11.16
CA PHE A 851 20.83 32.30 9.78
C PHE A 851 22.13 33.11 9.72
N GLU A 852 22.46 33.89 10.75
CA GLU A 852 23.76 34.55 10.89
C GLU A 852 24.89 33.53 11.13
N LEU A 853 24.60 32.46 11.88
CA LEU A 853 25.57 31.41 12.24
C LEU A 853 25.84 30.44 11.07
N MET A 854 24.80 30.10 10.30
CA MET A 854 24.88 29.14 9.19
C MET A 854 25.39 29.79 7.91
N ARG A 855 26.37 29.16 7.26
CA ARG A 855 27.08 29.74 6.10
C ARG A 855 26.47 29.35 4.76
N THR A 856 25.99 28.12 4.64
CA THR A 856 25.47 27.57 3.36
C THR A 856 23.95 27.62 3.31
N GLY A 857 23.38 27.74 2.10
CA GLY A 857 21.94 27.65 1.90
C GLY A 857 21.35 26.31 2.38
N THR A 858 22.11 25.21 2.25
CA THR A 858 21.71 23.87 2.69
C THR A 858 21.58 23.77 4.21
N GLU A 859 22.54 24.30 4.98
CA GLU A 859 22.45 24.35 6.44
C GLU A 859 21.22 25.17 6.87
N ARG A 860 21.01 26.34 6.26
CA ARG A 860 19.86 27.22 6.54
C ARG A 860 18.52 26.54 6.25
N ALA A 861 18.41 25.82 5.14
CA ALA A 861 17.23 25.03 4.79
C ALA A 861 16.99 23.87 5.77
N ASN A 862 18.05 23.18 6.20
CA ASN A 862 17.94 22.10 7.19
C ASN A 862 17.47 22.62 8.55
N TYR A 863 17.98 23.77 9.01
CA TYR A 863 17.52 24.39 10.26
C TYR A 863 16.05 24.80 10.21
N LEU A 864 15.62 25.44 9.11
CA LEU A 864 14.20 25.73 8.86
C LEU A 864 13.34 24.47 8.98
N LEU A 865 13.77 23.38 8.34
CA LEU A 865 13.05 22.11 8.29
C LEU A 865 12.95 21.38 9.65
N ILE A 866 13.95 21.54 10.52
CA ILE A 866 14.05 20.79 11.79
C ILE A 866 13.48 21.58 12.97
N GLN A 867 13.66 22.90 13.01
CA GLN A 867 13.37 23.74 14.20
C GLN A 867 12.25 24.77 13.96
N GLU A 868 12.32 25.58 12.91
CA GLU A 868 11.43 26.75 12.74
C GLU A 868 10.08 26.42 12.07
N ALA A 869 10.08 25.53 11.08
CA ALA A 869 8.92 25.31 10.22
C ALA A 869 7.82 24.53 10.95
N LYS A 870 6.83 25.26 11.47
CA LYS A 870 5.63 24.72 12.13
C LYS A 870 4.68 23.99 11.17
N ILE A 871 4.75 24.28 9.87
CA ILE A 871 4.00 23.62 8.79
C ILE A 871 4.96 23.30 7.66
N ILE A 872 5.02 22.04 7.25
CA ILE A 872 5.91 21.55 6.19
C ILE A 872 5.07 20.74 5.20
N ALA A 873 5.05 21.18 3.94
CA ALA A 873 4.29 20.54 2.86
C ALA A 873 5.24 19.85 1.87
N MET A 874 4.91 18.62 1.47
CA MET A 874 5.63 17.87 0.45
C MET A 874 4.69 16.85 -0.20
N THR A 875 4.96 16.47 -1.45
CA THR A 875 4.25 15.36 -2.12
C THR A 875 4.68 14.02 -1.51
N CYS A 876 3.81 13.01 -1.52
CA CYS A 876 4.15 11.68 -0.98
C CYS A 876 5.31 11.01 -1.75
N THR A 877 5.41 11.25 -3.06
CA THR A 877 6.58 10.85 -3.88
C THR A 877 7.88 11.47 -3.38
N HIS A 878 7.88 12.77 -3.02
CA HIS A 878 9.06 13.44 -2.47
C HIS A 878 9.39 12.95 -1.06
N ALA A 879 8.37 12.71 -0.23
CA ALA A 879 8.53 12.10 1.09
C ALA A 879 9.20 10.72 1.01
N ALA A 880 8.82 9.89 0.04
CA ALA A 880 9.44 8.60 -0.23
C ALA A 880 10.92 8.72 -0.63
N LEU A 881 11.23 9.59 -1.60
CA LEU A 881 12.60 9.81 -2.07
C LEU A 881 13.52 10.41 -0.99
N ARG A 882 13.03 11.36 -0.19
CA ARG A 882 13.81 12.06 0.84
C ARG A 882 13.75 11.43 2.23
N ARG A 883 12.96 10.37 2.45
CA ARG A 883 12.81 9.73 3.76
C ARG A 883 14.14 9.49 4.47
N ARG A 884 15.14 8.94 3.77
CA ARG A 884 16.45 8.64 4.34
C ARG A 884 17.15 9.90 4.84
N ASP A 885 17.13 10.97 4.04
CA ASP A 885 17.75 12.25 4.38
C ASP A 885 17.02 12.89 5.57
N LEU A 886 15.68 12.90 5.57
CA LEU A 886 14.85 13.43 6.67
C LEU A 886 15.10 12.71 8.00
N VAL A 887 15.15 11.37 7.97
CA VAL A 887 15.42 10.54 9.15
C VAL A 887 16.86 10.75 9.66
N GLN A 888 17.83 10.95 8.76
CA GLN A 888 19.22 11.26 9.14
C GLN A 888 19.39 12.68 9.69
N LEU A 889 18.62 13.64 9.20
CA LEU A 889 18.55 15.01 9.70
C LEU A 889 17.87 15.11 11.08
N GLY A 890 17.19 14.05 11.54
CA GLY A 890 16.45 14.06 12.80
C GLY A 890 15.12 14.81 12.70
N PHE A 891 14.47 14.78 11.54
CA PHE A 891 13.15 15.38 11.33
C PHE A 891 12.10 14.78 12.29
N THR A 892 11.21 15.62 12.85
CA THR A 892 10.13 15.20 13.78
C THR A 892 8.83 15.96 13.53
N TYR A 893 7.70 15.33 13.84
CA TYR A 893 6.35 15.90 13.64
C TYR A 893 5.30 15.18 14.51
N ASP A 894 4.28 15.92 14.92
CA ASP A 894 3.17 15.44 15.78
C ASP A 894 1.87 15.16 15.01
N THR A 895 1.72 15.66 13.79
CA THR A 895 0.47 15.58 13.02
C THR A 895 0.77 15.48 11.53
N ILE A 896 0.07 14.59 10.84
CA ILE A 896 0.08 14.48 9.36
C ILE A 896 -1.30 14.90 8.86
N LEU A 897 -1.32 15.73 7.82
CA LEU A 897 -2.49 16.00 6.98
C LEU A 897 -2.16 15.58 5.55
N MET A 898 -3.04 14.79 4.94
CA MET A 898 -2.95 14.35 3.55
C MET A 898 -4.20 14.83 2.81
N GLU A 899 -4.00 15.59 1.73
CA GLU A 899 -5.03 15.83 0.73
C GLU A 899 -4.91 14.80 -0.39
N GLU A 900 -5.93 14.68 -1.24
CA GLU A 900 -5.98 13.71 -2.36
C GLU A 900 -5.78 12.25 -1.92
N ALA A 901 -6.06 11.91 -0.66
CA ALA A 901 -5.70 10.62 -0.04
C ALA A 901 -6.26 9.38 -0.77
N ALA A 902 -7.31 9.56 -1.58
CA ALA A 902 -7.88 8.50 -2.42
C ALA A 902 -7.08 8.20 -3.70
N GLN A 903 -6.24 9.12 -4.16
CA GLN A 903 -5.43 9.05 -5.40
C GLN A 903 -3.97 8.65 -5.15
N ILE A 904 -3.57 8.48 -3.88
CA ILE A 904 -2.21 8.10 -3.48
C ILE A 904 -2.14 6.56 -3.32
N LEU A 905 -1.09 5.94 -3.87
CA LEU A 905 -0.86 4.50 -3.71
C LEU A 905 -0.69 4.12 -2.23
N GLU A 906 -1.19 2.94 -1.84
CA GLU A 906 -1.23 2.52 -0.44
C GLU A 906 0.14 2.60 0.27
N ILE A 907 1.23 2.18 -0.37
CA ILE A 907 2.59 2.30 0.17
C ILE A 907 3.08 3.75 0.31
N GLU A 908 2.66 4.63 -0.59
CA GLU A 908 3.03 6.05 -0.56
C GLU A 908 2.24 6.82 0.50
N THR A 909 1.02 6.39 0.82
CA THR A 909 0.27 6.90 1.98
C THR A 909 0.89 6.44 3.30
N PHE A 910 1.49 5.24 3.34
CA PHE A 910 2.12 4.69 4.55
C PHE A 910 3.46 5.37 4.90
N ILE A 911 4.29 5.67 3.89
CA ILE A 911 5.65 6.23 4.07
C ILE A 911 5.71 7.50 4.96
N PRO A 912 4.82 8.50 4.81
CA PRO A 912 4.76 9.66 5.69
C PRO A 912 4.57 9.36 7.18
N LEU A 913 4.13 8.16 7.57
CA LEU A 913 4.05 7.74 8.98
C LEU A 913 5.43 7.47 9.60
N LEU A 914 6.48 7.33 8.77
CA LEU A 914 7.82 6.84 9.14
C LEU A 914 8.97 7.77 8.70
N LEU A 915 8.72 9.08 8.56
CA LEU A 915 9.74 10.09 8.21
C LEU A 915 10.55 10.58 9.43
N GLN A 916 10.19 10.14 10.64
CA GLN A 916 10.88 10.43 11.90
C GLN A 916 11.36 9.16 12.59
N ASN A 917 12.39 9.29 13.43
CA ASN A 917 12.79 8.23 14.34
C ASN A 917 11.79 8.09 15.51
N PRO A 918 11.69 6.91 16.15
CA PRO A 918 10.99 6.76 17.43
C PRO A 918 11.58 7.69 18.50
N ASP A 919 10.77 8.04 19.50
CA ASP A 919 11.23 8.81 20.64
C ASP A 919 12.18 8.00 21.57
N ILE A 920 12.68 8.65 22.62
CA ILE A 920 13.59 8.03 23.60
C ILE A 920 12.93 6.83 24.33
N SER A 921 11.59 6.77 24.38
CA SER A 921 10.83 5.64 24.94
C SER A 921 10.56 4.51 23.93
N GLY A 922 10.99 4.68 22.66
CA GLY A 922 10.78 3.74 21.56
C GLY A 922 9.40 3.85 20.91
N ARG A 923 8.64 4.92 21.17
CA ARG A 923 7.28 5.14 20.66
C ARG A 923 7.27 6.08 19.46
N ASN A 924 6.28 5.94 18.57
CA ASN A 924 6.06 6.91 17.50
C ASN A 924 5.43 8.19 18.09
N ARG A 925 5.98 9.35 17.73
CA ARG A 925 5.53 10.68 18.20
C ARG A 925 4.18 11.11 17.63
N LEU A 926 3.72 10.52 16.53
CA LEU A 926 2.52 10.93 15.79
C LEU A 926 1.24 10.85 16.66
N LYS A 927 0.59 12.01 16.86
CA LYS A 927 -0.63 12.16 17.66
C LYS A 927 -1.90 12.17 16.81
N ARG A 928 -1.83 12.68 15.57
CA ARG A 928 -2.98 12.84 14.67
C ARG A 928 -2.62 12.50 13.23
N TRP A 929 -3.54 11.82 12.56
CA TRP A 929 -3.45 11.53 11.14
C TRP A 929 -4.78 11.91 10.49
N ILE A 930 -4.74 12.86 9.57
CA ILE A 930 -5.90 13.43 8.90
C ILE A 930 -5.75 13.11 7.41
N MET A 931 -6.74 12.42 6.84
CA MET A 931 -6.80 12.12 5.42
C MET A 931 -8.06 12.73 4.82
N ILE A 932 -7.88 13.54 3.78
CA ILE A 932 -8.92 14.18 3.01
C ILE A 932 -8.81 13.63 1.59
N GLY A 933 -9.87 13.03 1.09
CA GLY A 933 -9.90 12.39 -0.22
C GLY A 933 -11.30 11.93 -0.58
N ASP A 934 -11.47 11.54 -1.84
CA ASP A 934 -12.75 11.07 -2.36
C ASP A 934 -12.58 9.73 -3.08
N HIS A 935 -13.09 8.67 -2.46
CA HIS A 935 -13.00 7.31 -2.95
C HIS A 935 -14.04 6.98 -4.05
N HIS A 936 -14.91 7.94 -4.39
CA HIS A 936 -15.80 7.86 -5.55
C HIS A 936 -15.21 8.51 -6.81
N GLN A 937 -14.10 9.24 -6.68
CA GLN A 937 -13.33 9.77 -7.81
C GLN A 937 -12.28 8.75 -8.30
N LEU A 938 -11.42 9.15 -9.25
CA LEU A 938 -10.41 8.26 -9.81
C LEU A 938 -9.46 7.70 -8.73
N PRO A 939 -9.09 6.41 -8.80
CA PRO A 939 -8.05 5.80 -7.97
C PRO A 939 -6.64 6.28 -8.37
N PRO A 940 -5.57 5.87 -7.64
CA PRO A 940 -4.20 6.04 -8.08
C PRO A 940 -3.97 5.43 -9.46
N VAL A 941 -3.17 6.09 -10.31
CA VAL A 941 -2.89 5.63 -11.67
C VAL A 941 -1.87 4.49 -11.64
N VAL A 942 -2.35 3.26 -11.87
CA VAL A 942 -1.52 2.10 -12.22
C VAL A 942 -1.35 2.06 -13.75
N LYS A 943 -0.14 1.90 -14.28
CA LYS A 943 0.05 1.88 -15.75
C LYS A 943 -0.61 0.65 -16.36
N ASN A 944 -0.20 -0.50 -15.86
CA ASN A 944 -0.62 -1.79 -16.36
C ASN A 944 -1.83 -2.28 -15.57
N GLN A 945 -3.00 -2.18 -16.20
CA GLN A 945 -4.27 -2.55 -15.59
C GLN A 945 -4.35 -4.03 -15.20
N ALA A 946 -3.47 -4.91 -15.67
CA ALA A 946 -3.39 -6.29 -15.17
C ALA A 946 -3.12 -6.35 -13.65
N PHE A 947 -2.24 -5.48 -13.13
CA PHE A 947 -1.97 -5.38 -11.67
C PHE A 947 -3.16 -4.81 -10.90
N ASN A 948 -3.95 -3.94 -11.53
CA ASN A 948 -5.18 -3.43 -10.92
C ASN A 948 -6.27 -4.51 -10.90
N ASN A 949 -6.52 -5.16 -12.05
CA ASN A 949 -7.56 -6.15 -12.24
C ASN A 949 -7.33 -7.43 -11.42
N TYR A 950 -6.08 -7.89 -11.27
CA TYR A 950 -5.75 -9.12 -10.54
C TYR A 950 -5.40 -8.89 -9.07
N SER A 951 -4.61 -7.84 -8.79
CA SER A 951 -4.04 -7.59 -7.46
C SER A 951 -4.65 -6.41 -6.73
N ASN A 952 -5.58 -5.67 -7.35
CA ASN A 952 -6.24 -4.49 -6.77
C ASN A 952 -5.22 -3.40 -6.35
N MET A 953 -4.13 -3.26 -7.13
CA MET A 953 -3.04 -2.30 -6.86
C MET A 953 -3.51 -0.83 -6.90
N GLY A 954 -4.58 -0.52 -7.62
CA GLY A 954 -5.23 0.80 -7.61
C GLY A 954 -6.09 1.07 -6.37
N GLN A 955 -6.03 0.24 -5.33
CA GLN A 955 -6.64 0.59 -4.05
C GLN A 955 -5.70 1.51 -3.24
N SER A 956 -6.15 2.73 -2.96
CA SER A 956 -5.52 3.60 -1.98
C SER A 956 -5.83 3.15 -0.55
N LEU A 957 -4.92 3.47 0.37
CA LEU A 957 -5.09 3.21 1.81
C LEU A 957 -6.36 3.88 2.35
N PHE A 958 -6.67 5.09 1.86
CA PHE A 958 -7.93 5.77 2.17
C PHE A 958 -9.15 4.96 1.74
N ALA A 959 -9.23 4.53 0.47
CA ALA A 959 -10.35 3.74 -0.03
C ALA A 959 -10.49 2.39 0.70
N ARG A 960 -9.38 1.76 1.12
CA ARG A 960 -9.42 0.54 1.96
C ARG A 960 -10.00 0.79 3.35
N LEU A 961 -9.60 1.88 4.01
CA LEU A 961 -10.14 2.24 5.32
C LEU A 961 -11.64 2.57 5.26
N VAL A 962 -12.10 3.23 4.19
CA VAL A 962 -13.55 3.42 3.96
C VAL A 962 -14.27 2.07 3.80
N LYS A 963 -13.75 1.14 2.98
CA LYS A 963 -14.35 -0.20 2.83
C LYS A 963 -14.33 -1.04 4.11
N LEU A 964 -13.33 -0.85 4.98
CA LEU A 964 -13.29 -1.47 6.31
C LEU A 964 -14.38 -0.93 7.25
N GLY A 965 -15.03 0.19 6.92
CA GLY A 965 -16.08 0.81 7.72
C GLY A 965 -15.56 1.85 8.73
N VAL A 966 -14.37 2.40 8.52
CA VAL A 966 -13.85 3.48 9.37
C VAL A 966 -14.80 4.69 9.32
N PRO A 967 -15.20 5.28 10.47
CA PRO A 967 -16.09 6.43 10.49
C PRO A 967 -15.53 7.61 9.68
N THR A 968 -16.26 8.02 8.63
CA THR A 968 -15.89 9.14 7.75
C THR A 968 -16.76 10.37 8.01
N VAL A 969 -16.15 11.55 7.97
CA VAL A 969 -16.88 12.81 7.87
C VAL A 969 -17.08 13.13 6.39
N GLN A 970 -18.26 12.83 5.86
CA GLN A 970 -18.61 13.18 4.48
C GLN A 970 -19.10 14.62 4.41
N LEU A 971 -18.46 15.42 3.55
CA LEU A 971 -18.93 16.77 3.24
C LEU A 971 -20.18 16.70 2.35
N ASP A 972 -21.24 17.41 2.76
CA ASP A 972 -22.61 17.25 2.25
C ASP A 972 -23.14 18.47 1.48
N ALA A 973 -22.32 19.50 1.26
CA ALA A 973 -22.70 20.70 0.51
C ALA A 973 -21.59 21.16 -0.45
N GLN A 974 -21.83 21.08 -1.76
CA GLN A 974 -20.89 21.52 -2.79
C GLN A 974 -21.03 23.01 -3.10
N GLY A 975 -19.93 23.71 -3.38
CA GLY A 975 -19.91 25.16 -3.63
C GLY A 975 -19.22 25.61 -4.91
N ARG A 976 -19.10 24.74 -5.93
CA ARG A 976 -18.31 24.98 -7.15
C ARG A 976 -19.10 24.78 -8.44
N ALA A 977 -19.88 23.69 -8.53
CA ALA A 977 -20.73 23.40 -9.68
C ALA A 977 -22.10 24.05 -9.52
N ARG A 978 -22.90 24.08 -10.60
CA ARG A 978 -24.33 24.44 -10.51
C ARG A 978 -25.16 23.23 -10.06
N PRO A 979 -26.30 23.40 -9.37
CA PRO A 979 -27.21 22.32 -8.94
C PRO A 979 -27.68 21.37 -10.05
N SER A 980 -27.75 21.87 -11.29
CA SER A 980 -28.05 21.08 -12.49
C SER A 980 -26.91 20.12 -12.86
N LEU A 981 -25.66 20.56 -12.71
CA LEU A 981 -24.46 19.77 -12.94
C LEU A 981 -24.13 18.88 -11.75
N SER A 982 -24.31 19.36 -10.51
CA SER A 982 -24.09 18.56 -9.31
C SER A 982 -25.01 17.35 -9.28
N ARG A 983 -26.25 17.48 -9.77
CA ARG A 983 -27.20 16.38 -9.92
C ARG A 983 -26.71 15.24 -10.83
N LEU A 984 -25.79 15.48 -11.75
CA LEU A 984 -25.21 14.43 -12.62
C LEU A 984 -24.34 13.45 -11.83
N TYR A 985 -23.78 13.87 -10.69
CA TYR A 985 -22.92 13.04 -9.84
C TYR A 985 -23.39 12.90 -8.39
N SER A 986 -24.34 13.72 -7.91
CA SER A 986 -24.78 13.73 -6.50
C SER A 986 -25.43 12.42 -6.05
N TRP A 987 -26.02 11.66 -6.99
CA TRP A 987 -26.56 10.31 -6.73
C TRP A 987 -25.50 9.32 -6.20
N ARG A 988 -24.21 9.59 -6.43
CA ARG A 988 -23.09 8.77 -5.96
C ARG A 988 -22.72 9.05 -4.49
N TYR A 989 -23.24 10.13 -3.90
CA TYR A 989 -22.86 10.62 -2.57
C TYR A 989 -24.07 10.72 -1.66
N ASP A 990 -23.96 10.20 -0.43
CA ASP A 990 -25.03 10.32 0.56
C ASP A 990 -25.36 11.80 0.89
N ARG A 991 -26.57 12.24 0.49
CA ARG A 991 -27.13 13.56 0.81
C ARG A 991 -26.30 14.77 0.33
N LEU A 992 -25.59 14.66 -0.80
CA LEU A 992 -24.90 15.83 -1.37
C LEU A 992 -25.90 16.90 -1.84
N THR A 993 -25.81 18.07 -1.22
CA THR A 993 -26.59 19.29 -1.50
C THR A 993 -25.71 20.40 -2.10
N ASP A 994 -26.30 21.55 -2.40
CA ASP A 994 -25.64 22.70 -2.99
C ASP A 994 -25.61 23.89 -2.02
N LEU A 995 -24.47 24.58 -1.94
CA LEU A 995 -24.37 25.85 -1.22
C LEU A 995 -25.15 26.96 -1.95
N PRO A 996 -25.67 27.98 -1.23
CA PRO A 996 -26.72 28.89 -1.75
C PRO A 996 -26.38 29.72 -3.00
N HIS A 997 -25.12 29.78 -3.42
CA HIS A 997 -24.62 30.69 -4.47
C HIS A 997 -24.56 30.10 -5.89
N THR A 998 -25.14 28.92 -6.16
CA THR A 998 -24.76 28.08 -7.32
C THR A 998 -25.80 27.89 -8.45
N LEU A 999 -27.06 28.32 -8.30
CA LEU A 999 -28.21 27.98 -9.18
C LEU A 999 -28.11 28.52 -10.64
N ASN A 1000 -28.12 27.65 -11.69
CA ASN A 1000 -28.53 27.88 -13.13
C ASN A 1000 -28.26 26.62 -14.05
N GLU A 1001 -28.67 26.57 -15.34
CA GLU A 1001 -28.76 25.33 -16.20
C GLU A 1001 -28.20 25.42 -17.66
N VAL A 1002 -27.82 24.28 -18.34
CA VAL A 1002 -27.68 24.00 -19.83
C VAL A 1002 -27.70 22.45 -20.15
N GLN A 1003 -27.55 21.98 -21.42
CA GLN A 1003 -27.99 20.69 -22.03
C GLN A 1003 -27.00 20.07 -23.11
N TYR A 1004 -27.16 18.79 -23.58
CA TYR A 1004 -26.15 17.96 -24.34
C TYR A 1004 -26.64 17.19 -25.64
N CYS A 1005 -25.73 16.63 -26.48
CA CYS A 1005 -25.92 15.73 -27.68
C CYS A 1005 -24.64 14.86 -28.03
N ILE A 1006 -24.71 13.79 -28.88
CA ILE A 1006 -23.70 12.67 -29.07
C ILE A 1006 -23.55 12.13 -30.54
N GLY A 1007 -22.38 11.57 -30.95
CA GLY A 1007 -22.23 10.52 -32.02
C GLY A 1007 -20.82 10.29 -32.66
N GLU A 1008 -20.37 9.04 -32.94
CA GLU A 1008 -18.94 8.54 -32.90
C GLU A 1008 -18.20 7.94 -34.15
N SER A 1009 -16.85 7.71 -34.02
CA SER A 1009 -15.96 6.92 -34.93
C SER A 1009 -14.65 6.38 -34.27
N GLU A 1010 -13.87 5.50 -34.95
CA GLU A 1010 -12.51 5.04 -34.51
C GLU A 1010 -11.52 4.83 -35.70
N PRO A 1011 -10.31 5.43 -35.73
CA PRO A 1011 -9.35 5.31 -36.84
C PRO A 1011 -8.09 4.46 -36.59
N SER A 1012 -7.74 4.13 -35.33
CA SER A 1012 -6.65 3.19 -35.02
C SER A 1012 -6.80 2.60 -33.61
N PRO A 1013 -6.36 1.34 -33.37
CA PRO A 1013 -6.68 0.61 -32.15
C PRO A 1013 -6.33 1.36 -30.87
N PHE A 1014 -7.28 1.46 -29.95
CA PHE A 1014 -7.17 2.15 -28.64
C PHE A 1014 -6.90 3.67 -28.71
N PHE A 1015 -6.88 4.26 -29.91
CA PHE A 1015 -6.69 5.70 -30.12
C PHE A 1015 -8.00 6.33 -30.62
N TYR A 1016 -9.03 6.19 -29.79
CA TYR A 1016 -10.40 6.62 -30.06
C TYR A 1016 -10.46 8.12 -30.44
N GLN A 1017 -11.20 8.39 -31.52
CA GLN A 1017 -11.24 9.69 -32.19
C GLN A 1017 -12.55 9.87 -32.94
N ASN A 1018 -13.21 10.98 -32.65
CA ASN A 1018 -14.48 11.35 -33.23
C ASN A 1018 -14.34 12.67 -34.00
N LEU A 1019 -14.25 12.60 -35.32
CA LEU A 1019 -14.12 13.81 -36.14
C LEU A 1019 -15.37 14.69 -36.09
N ALA A 1020 -16.56 14.09 -35.99
CA ALA A 1020 -17.81 14.84 -35.93
C ALA A 1020 -17.91 15.65 -34.62
N GLU A 1021 -17.64 15.02 -33.47
CA GLU A 1021 -17.59 15.73 -32.18
C GLU A 1021 -16.41 16.70 -32.11
N ALA A 1022 -15.22 16.36 -32.63
CA ALA A 1022 -14.09 17.29 -32.66
C ALA A 1022 -14.43 18.57 -33.45
N GLU A 1023 -15.03 18.42 -34.64
CA GLU A 1023 -15.47 19.58 -35.43
C GLU A 1023 -16.61 20.34 -34.76
N TYR A 1024 -17.53 19.67 -34.08
CA TYR A 1024 -18.66 20.28 -33.39
C TYR A 1024 -18.22 21.04 -32.13
N VAL A 1025 -17.39 20.44 -31.28
CA VAL A 1025 -16.79 21.04 -30.08
C VAL A 1025 -15.94 22.26 -30.47
N VAL A 1026 -15.17 22.18 -31.56
CA VAL A 1026 -14.42 23.34 -32.07
C VAL A 1026 -15.35 24.39 -32.67
N ALA A 1027 -16.44 24.02 -33.35
CA ALA A 1027 -17.45 24.98 -33.82
C ALA A 1027 -18.18 25.68 -32.65
N VAL A 1028 -18.47 24.97 -31.55
CA VAL A 1028 -19.01 25.55 -30.31
C VAL A 1028 -18.00 26.49 -29.67
N TYR A 1029 -16.72 26.11 -29.58
CA TYR A 1029 -15.65 27.01 -29.15
C TYR A 1029 -15.57 28.27 -30.01
N MET A 1030 -15.63 28.14 -31.34
CA MET A 1030 -15.64 29.27 -32.28
C MET A 1030 -16.86 30.17 -32.06
N TYR A 1031 -18.05 29.59 -31.85
CA TYR A 1031 -19.28 30.31 -31.54
C TYR A 1031 -19.16 31.10 -30.22
N MET A 1032 -18.65 30.47 -29.15
CA MET A 1032 -18.38 31.14 -27.87
C MET A 1032 -17.38 32.29 -28.03
N ARG A 1033 -16.30 32.09 -28.79
CA ARG A 1033 -15.33 33.15 -29.11
C ARG A 1033 -15.95 34.31 -29.88
N ILE A 1034 -16.87 34.05 -30.82
CA ILE A 1034 -17.60 35.07 -31.58
C ILE A 1034 -18.59 35.85 -30.69
N LEU A 1035 -19.20 35.19 -29.69
CA LEU A 1035 -20.02 35.85 -28.66
C LEU A 1035 -19.20 36.70 -27.66
N GLY A 1036 -17.87 36.72 -27.77
CA GLY A 1036 -16.99 37.52 -26.92
C GLY A 1036 -16.50 36.84 -25.64
N TYR A 1037 -16.69 35.52 -25.48
CA TYR A 1037 -16.12 34.79 -24.35
C TYR A 1037 -14.58 34.71 -24.47
N PRO A 1038 -13.80 34.99 -23.41
CA PRO A 1038 -12.35 34.97 -23.46
C PRO A 1038 -11.82 33.52 -23.47
N ALA A 1039 -10.85 33.22 -24.34
CA ALA A 1039 -10.31 31.85 -24.49
C ALA A 1039 -9.68 31.28 -23.21
N GLU A 1040 -9.06 32.14 -22.40
CA GLU A 1040 -8.41 31.75 -21.14
C GLU A 1040 -9.39 31.13 -20.13
N LYS A 1041 -10.70 31.41 -20.28
CA LYS A 1041 -11.79 30.84 -19.47
C LYS A 1041 -12.42 29.57 -20.07
N ILE A 1042 -12.06 29.19 -21.29
CA ILE A 1042 -12.60 28.01 -21.97
C ILE A 1042 -11.54 26.91 -21.97
N THR A 1043 -11.89 25.75 -21.42
CA THR A 1043 -11.10 24.52 -21.53
C THR A 1043 -11.94 23.43 -22.16
N ILE A 1044 -11.30 22.65 -23.04
CA ILE A 1044 -11.91 21.49 -23.69
C ILE A 1044 -11.32 20.22 -23.06
N LEU A 1045 -12.20 19.37 -22.58
CA LEU A 1045 -11.90 18.05 -22.03
C LEU A 1045 -12.40 16.97 -22.98
N THR A 1046 -11.78 15.80 -22.86
CA THR A 1046 -12.18 14.58 -23.57
C THR A 1046 -11.66 13.39 -22.78
N THR A 1047 -12.33 12.25 -22.86
CA THR A 1047 -11.88 11.03 -22.17
C THR A 1047 -10.64 10.41 -22.81
N TYR A 1048 -10.39 10.64 -24.11
CA TYR A 1048 -9.33 9.92 -24.85
C TYR A 1048 -8.18 10.79 -25.36
N ASN A 1049 -6.97 10.25 -25.25
CA ASN A 1049 -5.77 10.91 -25.76
C ASN A 1049 -5.78 11.06 -27.29
N GLY A 1050 -6.43 10.15 -28.02
CA GLY A 1050 -6.58 10.24 -29.47
C GLY A 1050 -7.35 11.49 -29.87
N GLN A 1051 -8.53 11.65 -29.29
CA GLN A 1051 -9.40 12.81 -29.50
C GLN A 1051 -8.76 14.13 -29.07
N LYS A 1052 -8.02 14.15 -27.95
CA LYS A 1052 -7.28 15.33 -27.51
C LYS A 1052 -6.30 15.84 -28.58
N HIS A 1053 -5.70 14.96 -29.40
CA HIS A 1053 -4.89 15.39 -30.53
C HIS A 1053 -5.76 15.87 -31.71
N LEU A 1054 -6.84 15.15 -32.05
CA LEU A 1054 -7.75 15.54 -33.13
C LEU A 1054 -8.35 16.94 -32.92
N ILE A 1055 -8.86 17.23 -31.71
CA ILE A 1055 -9.38 18.55 -31.35
C ILE A 1055 -8.30 19.63 -31.53
N ARG A 1056 -7.05 19.36 -31.13
CA ARG A 1056 -5.93 20.30 -31.31
C ARG A 1056 -5.60 20.53 -32.78
N ASP A 1057 -5.66 19.50 -33.61
CA ASP A 1057 -5.42 19.60 -35.05
C ASP A 1057 -6.53 20.40 -35.75
N VAL A 1058 -7.80 20.18 -35.36
CA VAL A 1058 -8.94 20.96 -35.86
C VAL A 1058 -8.87 22.43 -35.40
N ILE A 1059 -8.45 22.72 -34.16
CA ILE A 1059 -8.20 24.09 -33.68
C ILE A 1059 -7.04 24.75 -34.44
N ALA A 1060 -5.94 24.01 -34.66
CA ALA A 1060 -4.79 24.52 -35.41
C ALA A 1060 -5.18 24.87 -36.86
N ALA A 1061 -6.03 24.05 -37.49
CA ALA A 1061 -6.53 24.26 -38.84
C ALA A 1061 -7.58 25.36 -38.97
N ARG A 1062 -8.52 25.49 -38.01
CA ARG A 1062 -9.69 26.39 -38.12
C ARG A 1062 -9.62 27.68 -37.29
N CYS A 1063 -8.88 27.69 -36.18
CA CYS A 1063 -8.91 28.78 -35.19
C CYS A 1063 -7.58 29.54 -35.06
N ALA A 1064 -6.44 28.82 -35.06
CA ALA A 1064 -5.16 29.37 -34.59
C ALA A 1064 -4.61 30.57 -35.39
N GLN A 1065 -4.98 30.70 -36.67
CA GLN A 1065 -4.58 31.85 -37.51
C GLN A 1065 -5.55 33.05 -37.43
N ASN A 1066 -6.70 32.92 -36.75
CA ASN A 1066 -7.71 33.97 -36.67
C ASN A 1066 -7.58 34.78 -35.35
N PRO A 1067 -7.28 36.09 -35.41
CA PRO A 1067 -7.10 36.94 -34.22
C PRO A 1067 -8.33 37.01 -33.30
N LEU A 1068 -9.55 36.81 -33.84
CA LEU A 1068 -10.79 36.86 -33.06
C LEU A 1068 -11.06 35.56 -32.27
N LEU A 1069 -10.44 34.44 -32.67
CA LEU A 1069 -10.68 33.12 -32.09
C LEU A 1069 -9.56 32.69 -31.13
N GLY A 1070 -8.31 32.74 -31.58
CA GLY A 1070 -7.17 32.25 -30.81
C GLY A 1070 -7.28 30.78 -30.38
N ASN A 1071 -6.46 30.38 -29.41
CA ASN A 1071 -6.45 29.02 -28.84
C ASN A 1071 -7.11 29.00 -27.45
N PRO A 1072 -7.84 27.93 -27.06
CA PRO A 1072 -8.39 27.78 -25.71
C PRO A 1072 -7.29 27.65 -24.66
N SER A 1073 -7.66 27.87 -23.39
CA SER A 1073 -6.76 27.80 -22.22
C SER A 1073 -6.02 26.46 -22.14
N LYS A 1074 -6.77 25.35 -22.23
CA LYS A 1074 -6.23 23.98 -22.33
C LYS A 1074 -7.13 23.11 -23.22
N VAL A 1075 -6.50 22.09 -23.83
CA VAL A 1075 -7.17 20.91 -24.40
C VAL A 1075 -6.47 19.68 -23.81
N THR A 1076 -7.14 18.90 -22.97
CA THR A 1076 -6.51 17.82 -22.19
C THR A 1076 -7.48 16.66 -21.91
N THR A 1077 -6.96 15.52 -21.45
CA THR A 1077 -7.82 14.43 -20.97
C THR A 1077 -8.34 14.68 -19.56
N VAL A 1078 -9.50 14.11 -19.22
CA VAL A 1078 -10.14 14.22 -17.88
C VAL A 1078 -9.17 13.86 -16.75
N ASP A 1079 -8.46 12.74 -16.86
CA ASP A 1079 -7.47 12.28 -15.86
C ASP A 1079 -6.36 13.31 -15.56
N ARG A 1080 -6.06 14.19 -16.53
CA ARG A 1080 -5.01 15.22 -16.42
C ARG A 1080 -5.54 16.60 -16.03
N PHE A 1081 -6.82 16.71 -15.69
CA PHE A 1081 -7.48 17.97 -15.35
C PHE A 1081 -8.08 18.01 -13.93
N GLN A 1082 -7.85 16.96 -13.13
CA GLN A 1082 -8.33 16.91 -11.75
C GLN A 1082 -7.94 18.18 -10.98
N ILE A 1083 -8.85 18.64 -10.12
CA ILE A 1083 -8.68 19.76 -9.17
C ILE A 1083 -8.61 21.17 -9.81
N THR A 1084 -8.44 21.28 -11.14
CA THR A 1084 -8.44 22.59 -11.83
C THR A 1084 -9.87 23.15 -11.96
N ILE A 1085 -10.09 24.38 -11.50
CA ILE A 1085 -11.38 25.11 -11.60
C ILE A 1085 -11.34 26.05 -12.82
N LEU A 1086 -12.41 26.06 -13.62
CA LEU A 1086 -12.62 27.01 -14.73
C LEU A 1086 -14.11 27.26 -14.99
N ASP A 1087 -14.45 28.43 -15.52
CA ASP A 1087 -15.83 28.91 -15.64
C ASP A 1087 -16.69 28.12 -16.64
N MET A 1088 -16.06 27.54 -17.69
CA MET A 1088 -16.75 26.74 -18.71
C MET A 1088 -15.88 25.58 -19.19
N ILE A 1089 -16.48 24.39 -19.18
CA ILE A 1089 -15.91 23.14 -19.65
C ILE A 1089 -16.78 22.65 -20.81
N LEU A 1090 -16.15 22.33 -21.94
CA LEU A 1090 -16.74 21.45 -22.95
C LEU A 1090 -16.19 20.06 -22.67
N ASP A 1091 -17.07 19.11 -22.34
CA ASP A 1091 -16.72 17.72 -22.03
C ASP A 1091 -17.34 16.78 -23.07
N GLU A 1092 -16.63 15.72 -23.41
CA GLU A 1092 -16.92 14.86 -24.56
C GLU A 1092 -16.82 13.38 -24.16
N MET A 1093 -17.95 12.67 -24.26
CA MET A 1093 -18.06 11.25 -23.95
C MET A 1093 -18.10 10.40 -25.22
N ILE A 1094 -16.92 9.94 -25.64
CA ILE A 1094 -16.77 8.92 -26.69
C ILE A 1094 -17.12 7.53 -26.12
N ASN A 1095 -18.34 7.36 -25.57
CA ASN A 1095 -18.93 6.03 -25.39
C ASN A 1095 -20.46 6.07 -25.13
N PRO A 1096 -21.34 5.68 -26.10
CA PRO A 1096 -22.76 5.46 -25.85
C PRO A 1096 -23.08 4.03 -25.34
N LEU A 1097 -22.11 3.11 -25.32
CA LEU A 1097 -22.35 1.69 -25.06
C LEU A 1097 -22.41 1.30 -23.58
N SER A 1098 -21.99 2.17 -22.65
CA SER A 1098 -21.95 1.86 -21.21
C SER A 1098 -23.11 2.44 -20.38
N SER A 1099 -24.12 3.04 -21.01
CA SER A 1099 -25.27 3.66 -20.31
C SER A 1099 -26.60 2.92 -20.55
N LEU A 1100 -26.55 1.62 -20.84
CA LEU A 1100 -27.71 0.80 -21.20
C LEU A 1100 -27.87 -0.50 -20.36
N ASP A 1101 -27.06 -0.69 -19.31
CA ASP A 1101 -27.17 -1.76 -18.30
C ASP A 1101 -27.41 -1.19 -16.88
#